data_AF-A0A2D6E0G4-F1
#
_entry.id   AF-A0A2D6E0G4-F1
#
_cell.length_a   1.000
_cell.length_b   1.000
_cell.length_c   1.000
_cell.angle_alpha   90.00
_cell.angle_beta   90.00
_cell.angle_gamma   90.00
#
_symmetry.space_group_name_H-M   'P 1'
#
loop_
_entity.id
_entity.type
_entity.pdbx_description
1 polymer ?
#
loop_
_entity_poly.entity_id
_entity_poly.type
_entity_poly.pdbx_seq_one_letter_code
_entity_poly.pdbx_strand_id
1 'polypeptide(L)'
;MRPNLPVYLKLAFIVLLLGSFFTQADARKITLGVKPGLHFDPKALHVLPGEDVELTFDNSDVMMHNFVLVKPGARMEIVEAAMALGEKGPALHYVPDSAKVLAATPVVQPKDKSTVKFKAPVKEGNYPYVCTFPGHGFLMHGTLFVAKNEPKELTAGPNKSAGSPVGVPRELESTLFSPNTVTPCVACIGVAPTGEVYAGVDQIGSLGKGGGKGRIIRLVDVDHDGISDYRTEYALIDNPRGIVPVGNKLYVLHAKWGKGTKFDGMFLSVLEDKDGDGIADGPPKHLVKEISTRKFNQSRGVDHTTNGIRMGIDGWIYVAVGDFGFVDAEGTDGTKLTMYGGGIIRVRPDGTELETYADGLRNIYDVAIDPFMNVFTRGNTNDGGGWNMRFIHEIQTGEYGYPDLFKRYTSEIIPALVDVGGGSGTGAMFFDEPGWPDKYNDVPMMCDWGRGQLFIHRVTPDGASFTQNQESFIKCGRITDVDCDGSGRLFIGSWGNSGFKGGTDGYVARVVPKDWKYKEFPDLQKCNEVDLANILTTPSAKARLHAQQEILRRGGMGREVLAVAVDKKLTPRARVAAIYTLKQLLGSKSHEELLKLVDDPDVAEHALRALADRRTQVEGIPQAPFANALKSTNPRIQVAAAVALGRLGDKSAAKALLAVSSPPVTDPLPAFQVPGPVDSAPHGVHQSPLIDGNKTYRFDVDISGWREFHLTIGDGGNGDGNDHGAWCEPTFVKKDGSVIRLTDLKWTQATQGWGKTGVGISPTGAKLVRADKKAMAFGIGSHAVSVISYKNLPSDIIRFKCVAGLADTHGGGQVRFYVSNKVIKKFAGGGKKQIVEGPHAIPNSASILPHVARKALVALRAGPACVDAIGTPNQSGALMALRYMHHPEAVDALLKRFEKTLKSDTKQRIARSLVRLANKEKVYQGDTWWGTRPDTRGPYYYPTPWEKTEEIHQALVKAAKMGDPATRFVISKLAEKDRVNIPGLPKGD
;
A
#
# COMPACT_ATOMS: atom_id res chain seq x y z
N MET A 1 20.33 70.81 5.26
CA MET A 1 21.69 70.75 4.65
C MET A 1 22.60 69.92 5.56
N ARG A 2 23.71 69.37 5.04
CA ARG A 2 24.86 68.83 5.81
C ARG A 2 25.88 69.97 6.07
N PRO A 3 26.99 69.80 6.84
CA PRO A 3 27.50 68.64 7.61
C PRO A 3 27.55 69.00 9.14
N ASN A 4 28.43 68.56 10.06
CA ASN A 4 29.61 67.68 10.03
C ASN A 4 29.95 67.05 11.42
N LEU A 5 30.96 66.17 11.45
CA LEU A 5 31.86 65.84 12.58
C LEU A 5 33.23 66.57 12.36
N PRO A 6 34.35 66.45 13.15
CA PRO A 6 34.94 65.20 13.67
C PRO A 6 35.84 65.28 14.96
N VAL A 7 36.45 64.13 15.36
CA VAL A 7 37.86 63.88 15.80
C VAL A 7 38.57 64.85 16.77
N TYR A 8 39.39 64.51 17.81
CA TYR A 8 39.82 63.33 18.64
C TYR A 8 40.99 63.87 19.58
N LEU A 9 41.69 63.22 20.55
CA LEU A 9 41.72 61.93 21.30
C LEU A 9 42.62 62.08 22.57
N LYS A 10 42.43 61.24 23.62
CA LYS A 10 43.48 60.75 24.59
C LYS A 10 44.21 61.77 25.53
N LEU A 11 44.80 61.42 26.70
CA LEU A 11 44.74 60.22 27.58
C LEU A 11 45.26 60.61 29.01
N ALA A 12 44.60 60.16 30.09
CA ALA A 12 45.18 59.80 31.41
C ALA A 12 44.09 59.21 32.34
N PHE A 13 44.46 58.45 33.38
CA PHE A 13 43.55 57.76 34.32
C PHE A 13 44.23 57.59 35.70
N ILE A 14 43.54 56.97 36.70
CA ILE A 14 43.98 56.61 38.09
C ILE A 14 43.63 57.70 39.14
N VAL A 15 42.93 57.43 40.27
CA VAL A 15 42.29 56.20 40.78
C VAL A 15 41.01 56.47 41.62
N LEU A 16 40.28 55.41 41.95
CA LEU A 16 38.96 55.33 42.59
C LEU A 16 38.78 56.09 43.92
N LEU A 17 37.56 56.62 44.11
CA LEU A 17 36.78 56.39 45.35
C LEU A 17 35.27 56.59 45.10
N LEU A 18 34.57 55.53 44.69
CA LEU A 18 33.09 55.49 44.57
C LEU A 18 32.58 54.10 45.00
N GLY A 19 31.66 54.06 45.96
CA GLY A 19 31.06 52.82 46.44
C GLY A 19 29.96 52.31 45.50
N SER A 20 30.09 51.05 45.07
CA SER A 20 29.08 50.42 44.21
C SER A 20 27.88 49.93 45.01
N PHE A 21 26.75 50.63 44.92
CA PHE A 21 25.45 50.07 45.27
C PHE A 21 25.04 49.02 44.23
N PHE A 22 25.54 47.79 44.39
CA PHE A 22 24.92 46.63 43.76
C PHE A 22 23.63 46.31 44.51
N THR A 23 22.48 46.64 43.93
CA THR A 23 21.23 46.01 44.32
C THR A 23 21.31 44.53 43.96
N GLN A 24 21.43 43.69 44.99
CA GLN A 24 21.38 42.24 44.83
C GLN A 24 20.00 41.88 44.26
N ALA A 25 19.95 41.33 43.05
CA ALA A 25 18.71 40.93 42.44
C ALA A 25 18.09 39.77 43.24
N ASP A 26 16.82 39.91 43.63
CA ASP A 26 16.10 38.85 44.32
C ASP A 26 16.03 37.60 43.46
N ALA A 27 16.23 36.43 44.09
CA ALA A 27 16.14 35.15 43.40
C ALA A 27 14.71 34.94 42.86
N ARG A 28 14.60 34.52 41.60
CA ARG A 28 13.32 34.26 40.94
C ARG A 28 12.61 33.11 41.65
N LYS A 29 11.50 33.43 42.31
CA LYS A 29 10.69 32.47 43.04
C LYS A 29 9.83 31.67 42.06
N ILE A 30 9.92 30.35 42.13
CA ILE A 30 9.18 29.40 41.31
C ILE A 30 8.49 28.43 42.26
N THR A 31 7.21 28.11 42.00
CA THR A 31 6.53 26.99 42.65
C THR A 31 6.43 25.84 41.65
N LEU A 32 6.74 24.63 42.11
CA LEU A 32 6.56 23.39 41.36
C LEU A 32 5.70 22.46 42.21
N GLY A 33 4.47 22.21 41.78
CA GLY A 33 3.56 21.28 42.42
C GLY A 33 3.70 19.85 41.89
N VAL A 34 2.77 19.01 42.34
CA VAL A 34 2.53 17.66 41.84
C VAL A 34 1.06 17.49 41.48
N LYS A 35 0.78 16.54 40.59
CA LYS A 35 -0.58 16.08 40.27
C LYS A 35 -0.62 14.55 40.19
N PRO A 36 -1.81 13.93 40.37
CA PRO A 36 -1.96 12.47 40.30
C PRO A 36 -1.39 11.88 39.00
N GLY A 37 -0.95 10.62 39.08
CA GLY A 37 -0.26 9.93 37.97
C GLY A 37 1.25 10.14 37.94
N LEU A 38 1.89 10.41 39.10
CA LEU A 38 3.34 10.62 39.21
C LEU A 38 3.85 11.72 38.26
N HIS A 39 3.32 12.94 38.43
CA HIS A 39 3.64 14.07 37.56
C HIS A 39 3.96 15.33 38.36
N PHE A 40 4.95 16.09 37.89
CA PHE A 40 5.13 17.49 38.29
C PHE A 40 4.11 18.39 37.59
N ASP A 41 3.76 19.51 38.23
CA ASP A 41 2.93 20.55 37.64
C ASP A 41 3.50 21.96 37.95
N PRO A 42 3.85 22.78 36.94
CA PRO A 42 3.84 22.48 35.50
C PRO A 42 4.93 21.46 35.10
N LYS A 43 4.67 20.59 34.10
CA LYS A 43 5.69 19.67 33.50
C LYS A 43 6.88 20.41 32.83
N ALA A 44 6.88 21.75 32.76
CA ALA A 44 7.96 22.55 32.20
C ALA A 44 8.12 23.92 32.91
N LEU A 45 9.35 24.43 32.97
CA LEU A 45 9.73 25.69 33.64
C LEU A 45 10.68 26.49 32.74
N HIS A 46 10.71 27.83 32.87
CA HIS A 46 11.65 28.71 32.14
C HIS A 46 12.45 29.61 33.09
N VAL A 47 13.76 29.72 32.84
CA VAL A 47 14.70 30.62 33.53
C VAL A 47 15.71 31.23 32.57
N LEU A 48 16.26 32.40 32.91
CA LEU A 48 17.34 33.04 32.17
C LEU A 48 18.69 32.38 32.47
N PRO A 49 19.67 32.40 31.54
CA PRO A 49 20.97 31.77 31.78
C PRO A 49 21.76 32.47 32.88
N GLY A 50 22.14 31.75 33.93
CA GLY A 50 22.80 32.32 35.11
C GLY A 50 21.88 33.02 36.13
N GLU A 51 20.55 32.99 35.94
CA GLU A 51 19.55 33.51 36.90
C GLU A 51 19.67 32.84 38.27
N ASP A 52 19.47 33.58 39.36
CA ASP A 52 19.35 32.98 40.70
C ASP A 52 17.89 32.57 40.93
N VAL A 53 17.67 31.31 41.29
CA VAL A 53 16.35 30.67 41.35
C VAL A 53 16.08 30.16 42.76
N GLU A 54 14.87 30.39 43.24
CA GLU A 54 14.34 29.87 44.50
C GLU A 54 13.09 29.03 44.19
N LEU A 55 13.28 27.72 44.03
CA LEU A 55 12.22 26.78 43.67
C LEU A 55 11.64 26.14 44.92
N THR A 56 10.36 26.39 45.19
CA THR A 56 9.58 25.70 46.21
C THR A 56 8.85 24.53 45.57
N PHE A 57 9.25 23.32 45.93
CA PHE A 57 8.55 22.10 45.57
C PHE A 57 7.42 21.83 46.58
N ASP A 58 6.20 21.68 46.09
CA ASP A 58 4.95 21.61 46.84
C ASP A 58 4.32 20.22 46.67
N ASN A 59 4.53 19.34 47.65
CA ASN A 59 4.05 17.95 47.56
C ASN A 59 2.58 17.86 48.00
N SER A 60 1.69 18.30 47.11
CA SER A 60 0.24 18.22 47.28
C SER A 60 -0.35 16.80 47.17
N ASP A 61 0.42 15.75 46.87
CA ASP A 61 -0.06 14.36 46.71
C ASP A 61 -0.19 13.62 48.06
N VAL A 62 -0.41 12.31 48.02
CA VAL A 62 -0.41 11.35 49.15
C VAL A 62 0.87 10.49 49.19
N MET A 63 1.75 10.64 48.20
CA MET A 63 3.02 9.89 48.06
C MET A 63 4.23 10.78 48.38
N MET A 64 5.40 10.16 48.57
CA MET A 64 6.67 10.87 48.80
C MET A 64 7.35 11.25 47.49
N HIS A 65 7.82 12.50 47.38
CA HIS A 65 8.42 13.02 46.16
C HIS A 65 9.63 13.91 46.44
N ASN A 66 10.50 14.10 45.45
CA ASN A 66 11.56 15.10 45.47
C ASN A 66 11.70 15.74 44.08
N PHE A 67 12.38 16.87 44.02
CA PHE A 67 12.83 17.50 42.79
C PHE A 67 14.35 17.32 42.66
N VAL A 68 14.83 16.79 41.52
CA VAL A 68 16.25 16.70 41.19
C VAL A 68 16.49 17.22 39.78
N LEU A 69 17.15 18.38 39.66
CA LEU A 69 17.57 18.98 38.39
C LEU A 69 18.89 18.36 37.92
N VAL A 70 18.98 17.96 36.65
CA VAL A 70 20.14 17.25 36.10
C VAL A 70 20.65 17.85 34.79
N LYS A 71 21.90 17.51 34.42
CA LYS A 71 22.49 17.89 33.12
C LYS A 71 21.73 17.25 31.94
N PRO A 72 21.72 17.88 30.75
CA PRO A 72 21.01 17.35 29.59
C PRO A 72 21.48 15.95 29.22
N GLY A 73 20.53 15.05 28.95
CA GLY A 73 20.79 13.63 28.69
C GLY A 73 20.99 12.74 29.91
N ALA A 74 21.15 13.30 31.12
CA ALA A 74 21.49 12.51 32.33
C ALA A 74 20.27 11.92 33.09
N ARG A 75 19.02 12.09 32.61
CA ARG A 75 17.82 11.69 33.37
C ARG A 75 17.85 10.23 33.81
N MET A 76 17.92 9.30 32.87
CA MET A 76 17.82 7.87 33.18
C MET A 76 19.00 7.37 34.01
N GLU A 77 20.21 7.84 33.71
CA GLU A 77 21.42 7.57 34.50
C GLU A 77 21.26 7.97 35.98
N ILE A 78 20.63 9.12 36.26
CA ILE A 78 20.39 9.57 37.64
C ILE A 78 19.23 8.81 38.31
N VAL A 79 18.20 8.38 37.56
CA VAL A 79 17.13 7.53 38.09
C VAL A 79 17.66 6.14 38.45
N GLU A 80 18.47 5.53 37.57
CA GLU A 80 19.13 4.24 37.81
C GLU A 80 20.11 4.33 38.98
N ALA A 81 20.93 5.39 39.05
CA ALA A 81 21.85 5.62 40.16
C ALA A 81 21.13 5.86 41.51
N ALA A 82 19.97 6.52 41.50
CA ALA A 82 19.15 6.71 42.70
C ALA A 82 18.55 5.40 43.22
N MET A 83 18.05 4.54 42.32
CA MET A 83 17.59 3.20 42.67
C MET A 83 18.73 2.32 43.22
N ALA A 84 19.94 2.46 42.67
CA ALA A 84 21.13 1.74 43.12
C ALA A 84 21.63 2.13 44.54
N LEU A 85 21.08 3.19 45.16
CA LEU A 85 21.40 3.55 46.56
C LEU A 85 20.87 2.53 47.58
N GLY A 86 19.81 1.77 47.24
CA GLY A 86 19.23 0.74 48.10
C GLY A 86 18.91 1.25 49.52
N GLU A 87 19.41 0.52 50.53
CA GLU A 87 19.25 0.85 51.96
C GLU A 87 19.81 2.22 52.36
N LYS A 88 20.76 2.78 51.60
CA LYS A 88 21.31 4.13 51.84
C LYS A 88 20.39 5.25 51.31
N GLY A 89 19.44 4.90 50.45
CA GLY A 89 18.53 5.82 49.78
C GLY A 89 17.81 6.81 50.72
N PRO A 90 17.14 6.37 51.79
CA PRO A 90 16.43 7.25 52.72
C PRO A 90 17.32 8.34 53.34
N ALA A 91 18.53 7.97 53.79
CA ALA A 91 19.49 8.89 54.42
C ALA A 91 20.12 9.89 53.44
N LEU A 92 20.05 9.60 52.14
CA LEU A 92 20.50 10.46 51.04
C LEU A 92 19.34 11.11 50.27
N HIS A 93 18.11 11.01 50.78
CA HIS A 93 16.89 11.47 50.10
C HIS A 93 16.74 10.97 48.65
N TYR A 94 17.29 9.79 48.36
CA TYR A 94 17.44 9.20 47.03
C TYR A 94 18.11 10.12 45.98
N VAL A 95 18.94 11.08 46.41
CA VAL A 95 19.76 11.91 45.52
C VAL A 95 21.15 11.27 45.43
N PRO A 96 21.55 10.68 44.27
CA PRO A 96 22.86 10.06 44.14
C PRO A 96 23.96 11.11 44.04
N ASP A 97 25.10 10.86 44.70
CA ASP A 97 26.29 11.70 44.56
C ASP A 97 26.82 11.62 43.12
N SER A 98 26.61 12.69 42.36
CA SER A 98 26.96 12.77 40.96
C SER A 98 27.09 14.21 40.51
N ALA A 99 28.22 14.53 39.87
CA ALA A 99 28.46 15.81 39.22
C ALA A 99 27.53 16.08 38.00
N LYS A 100 26.49 15.26 37.78
CA LYS A 100 25.41 15.50 36.82
C LYS A 100 24.12 16.01 37.47
N VAL A 101 23.97 15.91 38.80
CA VAL A 101 22.96 16.66 39.57
C VAL A 101 23.39 18.13 39.64
N LEU A 102 22.42 19.04 39.57
CA LEU A 102 22.62 20.49 39.55
C LEU A 102 21.94 21.21 40.71
N ALA A 103 20.78 20.71 41.14
CA ALA A 103 20.02 21.15 42.30
C ALA A 103 19.09 20.01 42.75
N ALA A 104 18.80 19.89 44.04
CA ALA A 104 17.83 18.93 44.54
C ALA A 104 17.13 19.41 45.81
N THR A 105 15.90 18.93 46.04
CA THR A 105 15.27 18.95 47.36
C THR A 105 15.55 17.64 48.10
N PRO A 106 15.42 17.59 49.44
CA PRO A 106 15.15 16.33 50.14
C PRO A 106 13.85 15.67 49.64
N VAL A 107 13.58 14.45 50.12
CA VAL A 107 12.25 13.82 49.98
C VAL A 107 11.26 14.59 50.83
N VAL A 108 10.30 15.21 50.16
CA VAL A 108 9.21 15.98 50.75
C VAL A 108 8.06 15.04 51.06
N GLN A 109 7.54 15.12 52.28
CA GLN A 109 6.43 14.28 52.74
C GLN A 109 5.10 14.71 52.10
N PRO A 110 4.07 13.83 52.09
CA PRO A 110 2.73 14.20 51.66
C PRO A 110 2.20 15.44 52.38
N LYS A 111 1.67 16.39 51.62
CA LYS A 111 1.15 17.71 52.07
C LYS A 111 2.19 18.67 52.65
N ASP A 112 3.48 18.40 52.46
CA ASP A 112 4.60 19.23 52.91
C ASP A 112 5.30 19.94 51.72
N LYS A 113 6.20 20.89 51.99
CA LYS A 113 6.91 21.70 50.98
C LYS A 113 8.39 21.84 51.29
N SER A 114 9.23 21.89 50.27
CA SER A 114 10.67 22.15 50.42
C SER A 114 11.20 23.10 49.36
N THR A 115 12.03 24.05 49.78
CA THR A 115 12.60 25.07 48.89
C THR A 115 14.09 24.81 48.64
N VAL A 116 14.48 24.75 47.37
CA VAL A 116 15.87 24.69 46.93
C VAL A 116 16.25 26.00 46.23
N LYS A 117 17.43 26.55 46.58
CA LYS A 117 18.02 27.68 45.87
C LYS A 117 19.17 27.23 44.99
N PHE A 118 19.20 27.65 43.74
CA PHE A 118 20.26 27.30 42.79
C PHE A 118 20.46 28.42 41.76
N LYS A 119 21.69 28.53 41.23
CA LYS A 119 21.94 29.35 40.04
C LYS A 119 21.64 28.53 38.79
N ALA A 120 20.76 29.03 37.94
CA ALA A 120 20.46 28.44 36.64
C ALA A 120 21.74 28.30 35.80
N PRO A 121 21.90 27.22 35.01
CA PRO A 121 23.04 27.05 34.12
C PRO A 121 23.31 28.28 33.24
N VAL A 122 24.59 28.61 33.03
CA VAL A 122 25.00 29.71 32.12
C VAL A 122 24.95 29.34 30.64
N LYS A 123 24.80 28.05 30.34
CA LYS A 123 24.65 27.52 28.98
C LYS A 123 23.17 27.32 28.69
N GLU A 124 22.70 27.85 27.56
CA GLU A 124 21.33 27.66 27.11
C GLU A 124 21.04 26.20 26.73
N GLY A 125 19.83 25.73 26.99
CA GLY A 125 19.37 24.38 26.66
C GLY A 125 18.29 23.83 27.60
N ASN A 126 17.96 22.55 27.39
CA ASN A 126 16.87 21.85 28.05
C ASN A 126 17.45 20.96 29.15
N TYR A 127 17.20 21.31 30.41
CA TYR A 127 17.73 20.62 31.59
C TYR A 127 16.60 19.81 32.25
N PRO A 128 16.63 18.47 32.20
CA PRO A 128 15.59 17.66 32.83
C PRO A 128 15.60 17.87 34.34
N TYR A 129 14.41 17.91 34.94
CA TYR A 129 14.25 17.62 36.37
C TYR A 129 13.37 16.39 36.55
N VAL A 130 13.64 15.62 37.61
CA VAL A 130 13.08 14.27 37.81
C VAL A 130 12.89 14.01 39.30
N CYS A 131 11.86 13.24 39.66
CA CYS A 131 11.72 12.68 41.01
C CYS A 131 12.55 11.40 41.09
N THR A 132 13.54 11.33 41.99
CA THR A 132 14.41 10.18 42.17
C THR A 132 13.98 9.24 43.29
N PHE A 133 12.86 9.52 43.97
CA PHE A 133 12.19 8.55 44.84
C PHE A 133 11.95 7.22 44.07
N PRO A 134 12.18 6.04 44.66
CA PRO A 134 12.25 4.77 43.92
C PRO A 134 11.03 4.51 43.02
N GLY A 135 11.28 4.21 41.75
CA GLY A 135 10.25 3.94 40.75
C GLY A 135 9.56 5.19 40.16
N HIS A 136 9.56 6.34 40.83
CA HIS A 136 8.84 7.52 40.33
C HIS A 136 9.49 8.12 39.07
N GLY A 137 10.82 8.16 39.00
CA GLY A 137 11.58 8.91 37.99
C GLY A 137 11.48 8.44 36.54
N PHE A 138 10.86 7.28 36.28
CA PHE A 138 10.54 6.85 34.92
C PHE A 138 9.48 7.75 34.28
N LEU A 139 8.40 8.04 35.03
CA LEU A 139 7.24 8.84 34.60
C LEU A 139 7.30 10.28 35.11
N MET A 140 7.78 10.47 36.35
CA MET A 140 7.77 11.76 37.03
C MET A 140 8.99 12.61 36.69
N HIS A 141 8.88 13.34 35.58
CA HIS A 141 9.88 14.30 35.14
C HIS A 141 9.27 15.49 34.41
N GLY A 142 10.09 16.53 34.24
CA GLY A 142 9.79 17.71 33.44
C GLY A 142 11.07 18.38 32.94
N THR A 143 10.95 19.56 32.33
CA THR A 143 12.08 20.27 31.71
C THR A 143 12.21 21.69 32.23
N LEU A 144 13.39 22.04 32.77
CA LEU A 144 13.81 23.42 32.97
C LEU A 144 14.48 23.92 31.69
N PHE A 145 13.84 24.87 31.03
CA PHE A 145 14.38 25.57 29.89
C PHE A 145 15.23 26.76 30.34
N VAL A 146 16.51 26.71 29.97
CA VAL A 146 17.47 27.78 30.24
C VAL A 146 17.68 28.55 28.93
N ALA A 147 17.10 29.75 28.81
CA ALA A 147 17.12 30.52 27.57
C ALA A 147 16.84 32.01 27.81
N LYS A 148 17.47 32.91 27.04
CA LYS A 148 17.23 34.37 27.13
C LYS A 148 15.80 34.80 26.77
N ASN A 149 15.12 34.01 25.95
CA ASN A 149 13.71 34.18 25.62
C ASN A 149 12.94 32.98 26.17
N GLU A 150 11.68 33.17 26.54
CA GLU A 150 10.80 32.05 26.87
C GLU A 150 10.63 31.13 25.63
N PRO A 151 10.80 29.80 25.77
CA PRO A 151 10.63 28.87 24.67
C PRO A 151 9.26 28.96 24.01
N LYS A 152 9.25 28.94 22.67
CA LYS A 152 8.01 28.69 21.91
C LYS A 152 7.40 27.34 22.25
N GLU A 153 8.16 26.40 22.81
CA GLU A 153 7.65 25.11 23.28
C GLU A 153 6.68 25.23 24.47
N LEU A 154 6.71 26.35 25.23
CA LEU A 154 5.75 26.66 26.31
C LEU A 154 4.50 27.42 25.81
N THR A 155 4.58 28.10 24.67
CA THR A 155 3.56 29.07 24.22
C THR A 155 2.95 28.77 22.84
N ALA A 156 3.54 27.86 22.06
CA ALA A 156 3.04 27.45 20.76
C ALA A 156 2.03 26.29 20.88
N GLY A 157 0.81 26.66 21.27
CA GLY A 157 -0.34 26.15 20.52
C GLY A 157 -0.29 26.66 19.07
N PRO A 158 -0.96 26.01 18.11
CA PRO A 158 -1.03 26.53 16.74
C PRO A 158 -1.67 27.93 16.71
N ASN A 159 -1.15 28.82 15.87
CA ASN A 159 -1.67 30.18 15.76
C ASN A 159 -3.11 30.13 15.22
N LYS A 160 -4.11 30.52 16.03
CA LYS A 160 -5.55 30.46 15.69
C LYS A 160 -5.95 31.31 14.45
N SER A 161 -5.04 32.12 13.90
CA SER A 161 -5.20 32.84 12.62
C SER A 161 -4.58 32.15 11.39
N ALA A 162 -3.98 30.96 11.53
CA ALA A 162 -3.38 30.22 10.42
C ALA A 162 -4.45 29.48 9.59
N GLY A 163 -4.81 30.05 8.45
CA GLY A 163 -5.75 29.42 7.50
C GLY A 163 -5.28 28.04 7.03
N SER A 164 -6.22 27.10 6.92
CA SER A 164 -5.96 25.74 6.46
C SER A 164 -5.44 25.70 5.01
N PRO A 165 -4.42 24.88 4.69
CA PRO A 165 -3.96 24.64 3.32
C PRO A 165 -4.89 23.70 2.51
N VAL A 166 -5.97 23.21 3.12
CA VAL A 166 -6.89 22.22 2.54
C VAL A 166 -8.09 22.92 1.89
N GLY A 167 -8.26 22.70 0.57
CA GLY A 167 -9.39 23.23 -0.19
C GLY A 167 -10.61 22.31 -0.12
N VAL A 168 -11.71 22.81 0.42
CA VAL A 168 -12.95 22.06 0.66
C VAL A 168 -14.15 22.65 -0.11
N PRO A 169 -15.22 21.88 -0.38
CA PRO A 169 -16.50 22.38 -0.86
C PRO A 169 -17.11 23.51 0.00
N ARG A 170 -17.96 24.35 -0.61
CA ARG A 170 -18.48 25.61 -0.02
C ARG A 170 -19.30 25.44 1.27
N GLU A 171 -19.88 24.27 1.46
CA GLU A 171 -20.70 23.84 2.62
C GLU A 171 -19.86 23.30 3.78
N LEU A 172 -18.57 23.05 3.56
CA LEU A 172 -17.60 22.63 4.56
C LEU A 172 -16.64 23.77 4.89
N GLU A 173 -15.92 23.60 5.99
CA GLU A 173 -14.78 24.41 6.40
C GLU A 173 -13.62 23.51 6.84
N SER A 174 -12.40 24.07 6.95
CA SER A 174 -11.26 23.32 7.46
C SER A 174 -10.31 24.20 8.27
N THR A 175 -9.72 23.62 9.30
CA THR A 175 -8.76 24.27 10.22
C THR A 175 -7.41 23.55 10.19
N LEU A 176 -6.33 24.29 10.42
CA LEU A 176 -4.98 23.72 10.56
C LEU A 176 -4.81 23.12 11.97
N PHE A 177 -5.36 21.91 12.14
CA PHE A 177 -5.41 21.20 13.41
C PHE A 177 -4.04 21.06 14.09
N SER A 178 -3.01 20.66 13.34
CA SER A 178 -1.62 20.60 13.81
C SER A 178 -0.63 20.97 12.70
N PRO A 179 0.27 21.97 12.91
CA PRO A 179 1.22 22.47 11.92
C PRO A 179 2.49 21.61 11.80
N ASN A 180 3.33 21.90 10.79
CA ASN A 180 4.61 21.21 10.57
C ASN A 180 5.62 21.29 11.73
N THR A 181 5.50 22.29 12.61
CA THR A 181 6.31 22.40 13.83
C THR A 181 5.94 21.38 14.91
N VAL A 182 4.80 20.71 14.79
CA VAL A 182 4.30 19.67 15.71
C VAL A 182 4.24 18.31 15.00
N THR A 183 3.62 18.26 13.82
CA THR A 183 3.47 17.04 13.01
C THR A 183 4.08 17.24 11.60
N PRO A 184 5.43 17.22 11.47
CA PRO A 184 6.07 17.17 10.17
C PRO A 184 5.88 15.78 9.53
N CYS A 185 5.74 15.73 8.21
CA CYS A 185 5.81 14.51 7.40
C CYS A 185 4.88 13.37 7.89
N VAL A 186 3.59 13.68 8.12
CA VAL A 186 2.57 12.71 8.58
C VAL A 186 2.34 11.63 7.53
N ALA A 187 2.73 10.39 7.78
CA ALA A 187 2.58 9.26 6.86
C ALA A 187 1.27 8.48 7.06
N CYS A 188 0.71 8.49 8.27
CA CYS A 188 -0.59 7.91 8.60
C CYS A 188 -1.21 8.62 9.82
N ILE A 189 -2.52 8.45 10.03
CA ILE A 189 -3.25 8.89 11.23
C ILE A 189 -4.20 7.79 11.72
N GLY A 190 -4.52 7.81 13.01
CA GLY A 190 -5.65 7.04 13.56
C GLY A 190 -6.36 7.89 14.62
N VAL A 191 -7.69 7.94 14.57
CA VAL A 191 -8.48 8.87 15.40
C VAL A 191 -9.31 8.08 16.41
N ALA A 192 -9.25 8.45 17.69
CA ALA A 192 -10.09 7.89 18.75
C ALA A 192 -11.54 8.37 18.60
N PRO A 193 -12.56 7.61 19.03
CA PRO A 193 -13.96 8.03 18.89
C PRO A 193 -14.28 9.29 19.69
N THR A 194 -13.52 9.54 20.77
CA THR A 194 -13.52 10.72 21.64
C THR A 194 -12.82 11.95 21.04
N GLY A 195 -12.06 11.80 19.96
CA GLY A 195 -11.49 12.90 19.19
C GLY A 195 -9.97 13.00 19.15
N GLU A 196 -9.22 12.22 19.93
CA GLU A 196 -7.76 12.33 19.92
C GLU A 196 -7.16 11.74 18.64
N VAL A 197 -6.25 12.50 18.02
CA VAL A 197 -5.61 12.13 16.76
C VAL A 197 -4.20 11.62 17.04
N TYR A 198 -3.93 10.37 16.69
CA TYR A 198 -2.60 9.76 16.73
C TYR A 198 -1.96 9.91 15.36
N ALA A 199 -1.07 10.89 15.21
CA ALA A 199 -0.40 11.21 13.96
C ALA A 199 0.96 10.50 13.86
N GLY A 200 1.10 9.61 12.87
CA GLY A 200 2.35 8.93 12.54
C GLY A 200 3.28 9.82 11.74
N VAL A 201 4.26 10.43 12.42
CA VAL A 201 5.33 11.25 11.83
C VAL A 201 6.41 10.32 11.25
N ASP A 202 6.73 10.49 9.97
CA ASP A 202 7.79 9.74 9.28
C ASP A 202 8.79 10.67 8.57
N GLN A 203 9.84 11.09 9.28
CA GLN A 203 10.93 11.89 8.70
C GLN A 203 12.00 11.02 7.98
N ILE A 204 11.73 9.74 7.74
CA ILE A 204 12.54 8.85 6.91
C ILE A 204 11.93 8.78 5.49
N GLY A 205 10.62 8.58 5.39
CA GLY A 205 9.88 8.42 4.13
C GLY A 205 10.19 7.12 3.38
N SER A 206 9.48 6.90 2.27
CA SER A 206 9.46 5.61 1.55
C SER A 206 10.80 5.15 0.96
N LEU A 207 11.69 6.07 0.57
CA LEU A 207 13.02 5.79 0.01
C LEU A 207 14.17 6.14 0.96
N GLY A 208 13.85 6.66 2.16
CA GLY A 208 14.83 6.88 3.23
C GLY A 208 15.25 5.59 3.92
N LYS A 209 16.28 5.70 4.77
CA LYS A 209 16.87 4.59 5.55
C LYS A 209 17.49 5.13 6.83
N GLY A 210 17.51 4.29 7.86
CA GLY A 210 18.08 4.60 9.17
C GLY A 210 17.09 5.30 10.10
N GLY A 211 17.06 4.84 11.35
CA GLY A 211 16.00 5.10 12.31
C GLY A 211 16.22 6.30 13.23
N GLY A 212 15.42 6.33 14.30
CA GLY A 212 15.39 7.42 15.28
C GLY A 212 14.75 8.70 14.73
N LYS A 213 13.80 8.57 13.80
CA LYS A 213 13.22 9.68 13.03
C LYS A 213 11.71 9.58 12.82
N GLY A 214 11.10 8.41 13.02
CA GLY A 214 9.66 8.29 13.15
C GLY A 214 9.20 8.41 14.61
N ARG A 215 7.94 8.82 14.80
CA ARG A 215 7.25 8.90 16.09
C ARG A 215 5.74 8.99 15.90
N ILE A 216 4.98 8.68 16.94
CA ILE A 216 3.55 8.96 17.01
C ILE A 216 3.35 10.15 17.95
N ILE A 217 2.66 11.18 17.48
CA ILE A 217 2.19 12.30 18.31
C ILE A 217 0.70 12.09 18.56
N ARG A 218 0.27 12.04 19.83
CA ARG A 218 -1.16 12.16 20.20
C ARG A 218 -1.49 13.65 20.31
N LEU A 219 -2.60 14.05 19.70
CA LEU A 219 -3.10 15.42 19.65
C LEU A 219 -4.52 15.48 20.23
N VAL A 220 -4.82 16.50 21.03
CA VAL A 220 -6.14 16.71 21.65
C VAL A 220 -6.60 18.16 21.46
N ASP A 221 -7.87 18.30 21.05
CA ASP A 221 -8.61 19.54 20.77
C ASP A 221 -9.68 19.67 21.87
N VAL A 222 -9.35 20.45 22.91
CA VAL A 222 -10.00 20.43 24.23
C VAL A 222 -11.07 21.52 24.32
N ASP A 223 -10.85 22.71 23.73
CA ASP A 223 -11.90 23.72 23.57
C ASP A 223 -12.82 23.46 22.36
N HIS A 224 -12.48 22.46 21.53
CA HIS A 224 -13.19 21.98 20.35
C HIS A 224 -13.24 22.96 19.17
N ASP A 225 -12.45 24.03 19.17
CA ASP A 225 -12.38 24.99 18.07
C ASP A 225 -11.79 24.41 16.78
N GLY A 226 -11.07 23.29 16.87
CA GLY A 226 -10.44 22.62 15.72
C GLY A 226 -8.95 22.79 15.62
N ILE A 227 -8.29 23.06 16.73
CA ILE A 227 -6.85 23.20 16.87
C ILE A 227 -6.39 22.28 18.01
N SER A 228 -5.24 21.62 17.86
CA SER A 228 -4.71 20.78 18.95
C SER A 228 -4.12 21.65 20.06
N ASP A 229 -4.86 21.84 21.15
CA ASP A 229 -4.39 22.49 22.38
C ASP A 229 -3.26 21.70 23.04
N TYR A 230 -3.44 20.38 23.15
CA TYR A 230 -2.57 19.48 23.91
C TYR A 230 -1.92 18.43 23.00
N ARG A 231 -0.68 18.04 23.35
CA ARG A 231 0.10 17.05 22.60
C ARG A 231 1.04 16.25 23.49
N THR A 232 1.22 14.98 23.17
CA THR A 232 2.25 14.09 23.73
C THR A 232 2.97 13.34 22.62
N GLU A 233 4.27 13.08 22.80
CA GLU A 233 4.99 12.10 21.99
C GLU A 233 4.64 10.71 22.53
N TYR A 234 3.62 10.08 21.94
CA TYR A 234 3.03 8.84 22.42
C TYR A 234 4.02 7.67 22.37
N ALA A 235 4.80 7.58 21.28
CA ALA A 235 5.85 6.58 21.11
C ALA A 235 6.88 6.99 20.06
N LEU A 236 8.16 6.69 20.30
CA LEU A 236 9.21 6.71 19.28
C LEU A 236 9.13 5.44 18.44
N ILE A 237 8.80 5.55 17.16
CA ILE A 237 8.57 4.39 16.28
C ILE A 237 8.87 4.74 14.82
N ASP A 238 9.76 4.00 14.17
CA ASP A 238 10.21 4.36 12.81
C ASP A 238 9.25 3.87 11.72
N ASN A 239 9.01 4.73 10.72
CA ASN A 239 8.07 4.51 9.62
C ASN A 239 6.69 3.97 10.07
N PRO A 240 5.90 4.70 10.87
CA PRO A 240 4.50 4.34 11.10
C PRO A 240 3.72 4.37 9.77
N ARG A 241 2.97 3.29 9.47
CA ARG A 241 2.28 3.09 8.17
C ARG A 241 0.76 3.05 8.25
N GLY A 242 0.22 2.75 9.43
CA GLY A 242 -1.21 2.74 9.71
C GLY A 242 -1.42 2.57 11.22
N ILE A 243 -2.47 3.20 11.75
CA ILE A 243 -2.73 3.33 13.18
C ILE A 243 -4.22 3.11 13.45
N VAL A 244 -4.57 2.25 14.41
CA VAL A 244 -5.95 2.05 14.88
C VAL A 244 -6.00 2.12 16.41
N PRO A 245 -6.53 3.20 17.02
CA PRO A 245 -6.79 3.27 18.45
C PRO A 245 -8.05 2.47 18.81
N VAL A 246 -8.01 1.69 19.90
CA VAL A 246 -9.16 0.95 20.46
C VAL A 246 -9.08 0.98 21.99
N GLY A 247 -9.87 1.85 22.62
CA GLY A 247 -9.80 2.05 24.06
C GLY A 247 -8.40 2.48 24.50
N ASN A 248 -7.80 1.73 25.44
CA ASN A 248 -6.45 1.97 25.94
C ASN A 248 -5.33 1.31 25.11
N LYS A 249 -5.61 0.90 23.86
CA LYS A 249 -4.68 0.23 22.95
C LYS A 249 -4.48 1.03 21.67
N LEU A 250 -3.24 1.09 21.19
CA LEU A 250 -2.90 1.61 19.87
C LEU A 250 -2.28 0.50 19.02
N TYR A 251 -3.01 0.04 18.01
CA TYR A 251 -2.50 -0.89 17.00
C TYR A 251 -1.74 -0.10 15.94
N VAL A 252 -0.51 -0.53 15.62
CA VAL A 252 0.40 0.21 14.73
C VAL A 252 1.16 -0.75 13.82
N LEU A 253 1.13 -0.52 12.51
CA LEU A 253 2.10 -1.10 11.58
C LEU A 253 3.32 -0.17 11.47
N HIS A 254 4.52 -0.69 11.70
CA HIS A 254 5.76 0.09 11.69
C HIS A 254 6.99 -0.71 11.26
N ALA A 255 8.08 -0.01 10.95
CA ALA A 255 9.39 -0.60 10.74
C ALA A 255 10.25 -0.57 12.02
N LYS A 256 11.43 -1.19 11.95
CA LYS A 256 12.54 -0.96 12.87
C LYS A 256 13.84 -0.87 12.09
N TRP A 257 14.65 0.14 12.38
CA TRP A 257 16.02 0.23 11.90
C TRP A 257 16.99 0.04 13.06
N GLY A 258 18.06 -0.72 12.82
CA GLY A 258 19.18 -0.84 13.74
C GLY A 258 20.18 0.31 13.57
N LYS A 259 21.38 0.15 14.15
CA LYS A 259 22.46 1.14 14.06
C LYS A 259 22.77 1.52 12.60
N GLY A 260 22.81 2.82 12.31
CA GLY A 260 23.08 3.34 10.97
C GLY A 260 21.86 3.18 10.05
N THR A 261 22.00 2.38 8.99
CA THR A 261 20.96 2.14 7.97
C THR A 261 20.51 0.68 7.89
N LYS A 262 20.84 -0.15 8.89
CA LYS A 262 20.44 -1.56 8.94
C LYS A 262 18.91 -1.68 9.13
N PHE A 263 18.24 -2.46 8.29
CA PHE A 263 16.82 -2.78 8.46
C PHE A 263 16.65 -3.97 9.44
N ASP A 264 16.04 -3.72 10.59
CA ASP A 264 15.89 -4.71 11.68
C ASP A 264 14.57 -5.47 11.64
N GLY A 265 13.55 -5.00 10.92
CA GLY A 265 12.32 -5.74 10.63
C GLY A 265 11.12 -4.84 10.35
N MET A 266 9.98 -5.46 10.06
CA MET A 266 8.67 -4.81 9.99
C MET A 266 7.67 -5.59 10.84
N PHE A 267 6.79 -4.86 11.54
CA PHE A 267 5.94 -5.43 12.58
C PHE A 267 4.55 -4.78 12.57
N LEU A 268 3.52 -5.60 12.75
CA LEU A 268 2.27 -5.13 13.36
C LEU A 268 2.43 -5.27 14.86
N SER A 269 2.15 -4.22 15.61
CA SER A 269 2.30 -4.18 17.06
C SER A 269 1.09 -3.58 17.75
N VAL A 270 0.98 -3.81 19.05
CA VAL A 270 0.12 -3.07 19.97
C VAL A 270 0.96 -2.33 21.01
N LEU A 271 0.60 -1.07 21.26
CA LEU A 271 1.01 -0.25 22.39
C LEU A 271 -0.19 -0.10 23.33
N GLU A 272 0.06 0.16 24.61
CA GLU A 272 -0.99 0.33 25.62
C GLU A 272 -0.71 1.59 26.44
N ASP A 273 -1.78 2.26 26.90
CA ASP A 273 -1.79 3.51 27.68
C ASP A 273 -2.77 3.29 28.84
N LYS A 274 -2.32 2.67 29.92
CA LYS A 274 -3.18 2.11 30.98
C LYS A 274 -3.52 3.10 32.08
N ASP A 275 -2.69 4.11 32.31
CA ASP A 275 -2.95 5.18 33.28
C ASP A 275 -3.66 6.40 32.65
N GLY A 276 -3.65 6.53 31.31
CA GLY A 276 -4.33 7.58 30.57
C GLY A 276 -3.53 8.88 30.45
N ASP A 277 -2.23 8.88 30.76
CA ASP A 277 -1.36 10.06 30.65
C ASP A 277 -1.17 10.53 29.18
N GLY A 278 -1.44 9.65 28.20
CA GLY A 278 -1.29 9.94 26.78
C GLY A 278 0.04 9.53 26.19
N ILE A 279 0.80 8.65 26.85
CA ILE A 279 2.05 8.05 26.40
C ILE A 279 1.89 6.52 26.46
N ALA A 280 2.63 5.77 25.64
CA ALA A 280 2.63 4.32 25.77
C ALA A 280 3.39 3.85 27.04
N ASP A 281 2.78 2.94 27.81
CA ASP A 281 3.33 2.31 29.04
C ASP A 281 4.74 1.71 28.86
N GLY A 282 5.13 1.39 27.62
CA GLY A 282 6.32 0.63 27.31
C GLY A 282 6.52 0.33 25.83
N PRO A 283 7.46 -0.57 25.48
CA PRO A 283 7.80 -0.89 24.10
C PRO A 283 6.67 -1.63 23.36
N PRO A 284 6.57 -1.48 22.02
CA PRO A 284 5.53 -2.12 21.23
C PRO A 284 5.58 -3.65 21.31
N LYS A 285 4.46 -4.28 21.69
CA LYS A 285 4.29 -5.73 21.67
C LYS A 285 3.95 -6.18 20.25
N HIS A 286 4.86 -6.89 19.59
CA HIS A 286 4.65 -7.41 18.24
C HIS A 286 3.53 -8.46 18.21
N LEU A 287 2.55 -8.25 17.33
CA LEU A 287 1.45 -9.17 16.99
C LEU A 287 1.76 -10.00 15.75
N VAL A 288 2.43 -9.39 14.76
CA VAL A 288 2.98 -10.07 13.59
C VAL A 288 4.40 -9.59 13.34
N LYS A 289 5.34 -10.53 13.16
CA LYS A 289 6.75 -10.28 12.81
C LYS A 289 7.00 -10.53 11.33
N GLU A 290 8.10 -10.01 10.80
CA GLU A 290 8.57 -10.26 9.42
C GLU A 290 7.56 -9.93 8.31
N ILE A 291 6.60 -9.04 8.60
CA ILE A 291 5.48 -8.68 7.70
C ILE A 291 5.89 -7.85 6.47
N SER A 292 7.19 -7.82 6.11
CA SER A 292 7.67 -7.39 4.80
C SER A 292 9.10 -7.88 4.51
N THR A 293 9.41 -8.16 3.23
CA THR A 293 10.71 -8.65 2.78
C THR A 293 11.89 -7.71 3.13
N ARG A 294 12.75 -8.15 4.06
CA ARG A 294 13.94 -7.42 4.53
C ARG A 294 14.86 -6.92 3.40
N LYS A 295 15.10 -7.74 2.38
CA LYS A 295 16.04 -7.45 1.27
C LYS A 295 15.68 -6.18 0.52
N PHE A 296 14.40 -5.96 0.24
CA PHE A 296 13.92 -4.83 -0.54
C PHE A 296 13.73 -3.59 0.32
N ASN A 297 13.26 -3.72 1.56
CA ASN A 297 13.26 -2.61 2.52
C ASN A 297 14.69 -2.09 2.80
N GLN A 298 15.67 -2.99 2.97
CA GLN A 298 17.08 -2.61 3.18
C GLN A 298 17.72 -1.86 1.99
N SER A 299 17.34 -2.20 0.75
CA SER A 299 17.95 -1.63 -0.47
C SER A 299 17.18 -0.41 -1.00
N ARG A 300 15.84 -0.46 -1.04
CA ARG A 300 14.98 0.61 -1.56
C ARG A 300 14.48 1.55 -0.47
N GLY A 301 14.09 1.02 0.69
CA GLY A 301 13.36 1.73 1.75
C GLY A 301 11.95 1.15 1.89
N VAL A 302 11.12 1.72 2.77
CA VAL A 302 9.69 1.37 2.92
C VAL A 302 8.81 1.94 1.80
N ASP A 303 9.15 1.60 0.56
CA ASP A 303 8.40 1.83 -0.66
C ASP A 303 7.90 0.48 -1.18
N HIS A 304 6.70 0.37 -1.77
CA HIS A 304 6.11 -0.93 -2.17
C HIS A 304 6.02 -2.00 -1.05
N THR A 305 6.17 -1.59 0.21
CA THR A 305 6.15 -2.46 1.39
C THR A 305 4.72 -2.65 1.91
N THR A 306 4.56 -3.14 3.15
CA THR A 306 3.26 -3.29 3.83
C THR A 306 2.82 -1.93 4.43
N ASN A 307 1.53 -1.60 4.33
CA ASN A 307 1.02 -0.23 4.44
C ASN A 307 -0.12 -0.09 5.48
N GLY A 308 -1.20 0.61 5.15
CA GLY A 308 -2.31 0.94 6.05
C GLY A 308 -3.01 -0.28 6.66
N ILE A 309 -3.64 -0.04 7.81
CA ILE A 309 -4.36 -1.04 8.60
C ILE A 309 -5.73 -0.52 9.02
N ARG A 310 -6.75 -1.38 8.99
CA ARG A 310 -8.12 -1.06 9.37
C ARG A 310 -8.74 -2.22 10.14
N MET A 311 -9.49 -1.93 11.20
CA MET A 311 -10.26 -2.95 11.91
C MET A 311 -11.67 -3.05 11.32
N GLY A 312 -12.09 -4.27 10.95
CA GLY A 312 -13.45 -4.54 10.51
C GLY A 312 -14.43 -4.71 11.68
N ILE A 313 -15.74 -4.68 11.41
CA ILE A 313 -16.77 -5.01 12.43
C ILE A 313 -16.84 -6.53 12.71
N ASP A 314 -16.10 -7.34 11.94
CA ASP A 314 -15.74 -8.73 12.26
C ASP A 314 -14.54 -8.82 13.24
N GLY A 315 -13.98 -7.67 13.64
CA GLY A 315 -12.86 -7.51 14.57
C GLY A 315 -11.53 -8.11 14.09
N TRP A 316 -11.38 -8.32 12.79
CA TRP A 316 -10.07 -8.59 12.20
C TRP A 316 -9.34 -7.27 11.93
N ILE A 317 -8.02 -7.25 12.17
CA ILE A 317 -7.14 -6.18 11.66
C ILE A 317 -6.74 -6.58 10.24
N TYR A 318 -7.27 -5.86 9.26
CA TYR A 318 -6.91 -5.96 7.85
C TYR A 318 -5.64 -5.14 7.61
N VAL A 319 -4.74 -5.67 6.77
CA VAL A 319 -3.44 -5.06 6.46
C VAL A 319 -3.23 -5.03 4.94
N ALA A 320 -2.94 -3.85 4.41
CA ALA A 320 -2.62 -3.65 3.00
C ALA A 320 -1.16 -4.05 2.70
N VAL A 321 -0.93 -4.97 1.77
CA VAL A 321 0.41 -5.50 1.45
C VAL A 321 0.85 -5.08 0.03
N GLY A 322 2.03 -4.49 -0.08
CA GLY A 322 2.67 -4.13 -1.35
C GLY A 322 3.55 -5.23 -1.96
N ASP A 323 3.95 -5.05 -3.22
CA ASP A 323 4.54 -6.10 -4.07
C ASP A 323 5.96 -6.58 -3.69
N PHE A 324 6.53 -6.06 -2.61
CA PHE A 324 7.64 -6.73 -1.91
C PHE A 324 7.23 -8.04 -1.22
N GLY A 325 5.94 -8.22 -0.92
CA GLY A 325 5.44 -9.35 -0.15
C GLY A 325 6.18 -9.55 1.18
N PHE A 326 6.16 -10.79 1.65
CA PHE A 326 6.91 -11.24 2.83
C PHE A 326 7.10 -12.76 2.81
N VAL A 327 8.03 -13.24 3.63
CA VAL A 327 8.27 -14.68 3.85
C VAL A 327 8.27 -14.95 5.35
N ASP A 328 7.58 -16.02 5.74
CA ASP A 328 7.46 -16.50 7.13
C ASP A 328 7.06 -15.42 8.15
N ALA A 329 6.14 -14.53 7.73
CA ALA A 329 5.50 -13.58 8.63
C ALA A 329 4.74 -14.35 9.72
N GLU A 330 5.03 -14.03 10.99
CA GLU A 330 4.76 -14.92 12.12
C GLU A 330 3.81 -14.24 13.12
N GLY A 331 2.62 -14.85 13.32
CA GLY A 331 1.64 -14.46 14.33
C GLY A 331 1.98 -14.92 15.75
N THR A 332 1.19 -14.50 16.75
CA THR A 332 1.45 -14.83 18.17
C THR A 332 1.14 -16.28 18.54
N ASP A 333 0.35 -16.98 17.74
CA ASP A 333 0.12 -18.43 17.83
C ASP A 333 1.17 -19.28 17.07
N GLY A 334 2.15 -18.64 16.43
CA GLY A 334 3.15 -19.31 15.59
C GLY A 334 2.68 -19.61 14.16
N THR A 335 1.48 -19.15 13.75
CA THR A 335 1.04 -19.21 12.35
C THR A 335 2.03 -18.46 11.47
N LYS A 336 2.56 -19.14 10.44
CA LYS A 336 3.45 -18.55 9.44
C LYS A 336 2.76 -18.40 8.10
N LEU A 337 2.92 -17.23 7.49
CA LEU A 337 2.39 -16.90 6.18
C LEU A 337 3.50 -16.37 5.28
N THR A 338 3.41 -16.67 3.99
CA THR A 338 4.29 -16.15 2.93
C THR A 338 3.40 -15.63 1.80
N MET A 339 3.68 -14.43 1.30
CA MET A 339 2.95 -13.77 0.21
C MET A 339 3.93 -13.28 -0.85
N TYR A 340 3.64 -13.59 -2.11
CA TYR A 340 4.47 -13.23 -3.26
C TYR A 340 3.70 -12.28 -4.18
N GLY A 341 4.14 -11.02 -4.23
CA GLY A 341 3.30 -9.91 -4.70
C GLY A 341 2.60 -9.22 -3.53
N GLY A 342 1.65 -8.36 -3.88
CA GLY A 342 0.82 -7.63 -2.91
C GLY A 342 -0.55 -8.28 -2.75
N GLY A 343 -1.24 -7.93 -1.68
CA GLY A 343 -2.51 -8.54 -1.31
C GLY A 343 -3.10 -7.89 -0.07
N ILE A 344 -4.14 -8.50 0.48
CA ILE A 344 -4.67 -8.16 1.79
C ILE A 344 -4.51 -9.38 2.67
N ILE A 345 -3.88 -9.20 3.83
CA ILE A 345 -3.90 -10.19 4.92
C ILE A 345 -4.74 -9.64 6.07
N ARG A 346 -5.17 -10.54 6.95
CA ARG A 346 -5.85 -10.17 8.19
C ARG A 346 -5.38 -11.04 9.35
N VAL A 347 -5.40 -10.46 10.55
CA VAL A 347 -5.00 -11.11 11.81
C VAL A 347 -5.94 -10.67 12.94
N ARG A 348 -6.11 -11.51 13.96
CA ARG A 348 -6.90 -11.15 15.15
C ARG A 348 -6.17 -10.10 16.01
N PRO A 349 -6.87 -9.32 16.87
CA PRO A 349 -6.26 -8.23 17.64
C PRO A 349 -5.32 -8.67 18.77
N ASP A 350 -5.14 -9.97 18.96
CA ASP A 350 -4.16 -10.63 19.83
C ASP A 350 -2.94 -11.19 19.05
N GLY A 351 -2.95 -11.10 17.71
CA GLY A 351 -1.92 -11.61 16.80
C GLY A 351 -2.18 -13.03 16.26
N THR A 352 -3.32 -13.65 16.57
CA THR A 352 -3.65 -15.03 16.17
C THR A 352 -4.34 -15.12 14.80
N GLU A 353 -4.38 -16.33 14.24
CA GLU A 353 -5.12 -16.73 13.03
C GLU A 353 -4.74 -15.97 11.74
N LEU A 354 -3.49 -15.51 11.64
CA LEU A 354 -2.94 -14.78 10.49
C LEU A 354 -3.23 -15.49 9.14
N GLU A 355 -4.07 -14.87 8.28
CA GLU A 355 -4.42 -15.45 6.97
C GLU A 355 -4.50 -14.41 5.84
N THR A 356 -4.33 -14.88 4.59
CA THR A 356 -4.63 -14.09 3.38
C THR A 356 -6.14 -13.91 3.21
N TYR A 357 -6.57 -12.66 3.05
CA TYR A 357 -7.95 -12.31 2.67
C TYR A 357 -8.11 -12.25 1.15
N ALA A 358 -7.21 -11.55 0.44
CA ALA A 358 -7.22 -11.40 -1.02
C ALA A 358 -5.77 -11.31 -1.57
N ASP A 359 -5.58 -11.67 -2.83
CA ASP A 359 -4.25 -11.83 -3.45
C ASP A 359 -4.18 -11.25 -4.87
N GLY A 360 -2.99 -11.08 -5.42
CA GLY A 360 -2.77 -10.60 -6.79
C GLY A 360 -2.80 -9.07 -6.95
N LEU A 361 -2.43 -8.33 -5.93
CA LEU A 361 -2.35 -6.86 -5.94
C LEU A 361 -0.91 -6.37 -6.12
N ARG A 362 -0.76 -5.08 -6.46
CA ARG A 362 0.55 -4.43 -6.60
C ARG A 362 0.94 -3.70 -5.32
N ASN A 363 0.54 -2.45 -5.18
CA ASN A 363 0.84 -1.63 -4.02
C ASN A 363 -0.45 -0.96 -3.56
N ILE A 364 -1.32 -1.72 -2.89
CA ILE A 364 -2.41 -1.09 -2.14
C ILE A 364 -1.81 -0.42 -0.91
N TYR A 365 -2.15 0.84 -0.68
CA TYR A 365 -1.60 1.59 0.44
C TYR A 365 -2.49 1.56 1.67
N ASP A 366 -3.79 1.25 1.53
CA ASP A 366 -4.73 1.11 2.65
C ASP A 366 -6.04 0.42 2.20
N VAL A 367 -6.94 0.14 3.15
CA VAL A 367 -8.22 -0.56 2.96
C VAL A 367 -9.41 0.22 3.58
N ALA A 368 -10.38 0.61 2.75
CA ALA A 368 -11.68 1.09 3.22
C ALA A 368 -12.61 -0.11 3.46
N ILE A 369 -13.29 -0.15 4.60
CA ILE A 369 -14.23 -1.25 4.96
C ILE A 369 -15.57 -0.63 5.34
N ASP A 370 -16.64 -1.07 4.68
CA ASP A 370 -18.01 -0.57 4.94
C ASP A 370 -18.74 -1.36 6.05
N PRO A 371 -19.93 -0.89 6.50
CA PRO A 371 -20.70 -1.56 7.54
C PRO A 371 -21.23 -2.97 7.19
N PHE A 372 -21.15 -3.37 5.92
CA PHE A 372 -21.50 -4.70 5.40
C PHE A 372 -20.23 -5.51 5.06
N MET A 373 -19.07 -5.10 5.57
CA MET A 373 -17.78 -5.75 5.30
C MET A 373 -17.47 -5.90 3.79
N ASN A 374 -17.93 -4.96 2.95
CA ASN A 374 -17.36 -4.74 1.62
C ASN A 374 -16.02 -4.03 1.81
N VAL A 375 -14.97 -4.57 1.22
CA VAL A 375 -13.60 -4.05 1.35
C VAL A 375 -13.21 -3.40 0.03
N PHE A 376 -12.71 -2.17 0.06
CA PHE A 376 -12.33 -1.40 -1.13
C PHE A 376 -10.89 -0.92 -1.04
N THR A 377 -10.15 -0.99 -2.14
CA THR A 377 -8.77 -0.49 -2.22
C THR A 377 -8.52 0.40 -3.45
N ARG A 378 -7.39 1.10 -3.40
CA ARG A 378 -6.79 1.74 -4.56
C ARG A 378 -5.45 1.08 -4.90
N GLY A 379 -5.50 0.08 -5.78
CA GLY A 379 -4.31 -0.65 -6.23
C GLY A 379 -3.38 0.23 -7.05
N ASN A 380 -2.32 0.77 -6.43
CA ASN A 380 -1.38 1.68 -7.08
C ASN A 380 -0.48 0.92 -8.06
N THR A 381 -0.66 1.17 -9.36
CA THR A 381 0.26 0.81 -10.44
C THR A 381 0.52 2.04 -11.29
N ASN A 382 1.79 2.33 -11.56
CA ASN A 382 2.17 3.44 -12.44
C ASN A 382 3.44 3.08 -13.25
N ASP A 383 3.52 1.82 -13.66
CA ASP A 383 4.69 1.22 -14.33
C ASP A 383 4.81 1.62 -15.82
N GLY A 384 3.92 2.52 -16.28
CA GLY A 384 3.95 3.12 -17.63
C GLY A 384 3.50 2.18 -18.74
N GLY A 385 2.58 1.24 -18.45
CA GLY A 385 2.28 0.12 -19.33
C GLY A 385 0.82 -0.10 -19.76
N GLY A 386 -0.17 0.61 -19.22
CA GLY A 386 -1.61 0.41 -19.52
C GLY A 386 -2.46 -0.11 -18.34
N TRP A 387 -1.81 -0.75 -17.36
CA TRP A 387 -2.38 -1.16 -16.09
C TRP A 387 -2.02 -0.07 -15.07
N ASN A 388 -2.93 0.88 -14.78
CA ASN A 388 -2.62 2.05 -13.94
C ASN A 388 -3.18 1.86 -12.52
N MET A 389 -3.44 2.96 -11.80
CA MET A 389 -4.16 2.88 -10.53
C MET A 389 -5.59 2.41 -10.78
N ARG A 390 -6.08 1.49 -9.95
CA ARG A 390 -7.43 0.93 -10.08
C ARG A 390 -8.19 1.07 -8.76
N PHE A 391 -9.49 1.31 -8.82
CA PHE A 391 -10.39 1.17 -7.66
C PHE A 391 -11.00 -0.24 -7.69
N ILE A 392 -10.91 -0.95 -6.57
CA ILE A 392 -11.14 -2.40 -6.49
C ILE A 392 -12.12 -2.68 -5.36
N HIS A 393 -13.07 -3.60 -5.59
CA HIS A 393 -13.85 -4.25 -4.54
C HIS A 393 -13.25 -5.64 -4.30
N GLU A 394 -12.82 -5.87 -3.05
CA GLU A 394 -11.94 -6.95 -2.62
C GLU A 394 -12.77 -8.08 -2.03
N ILE A 395 -12.90 -9.17 -2.77
CA ILE A 395 -13.67 -10.35 -2.37
C ILE A 395 -12.73 -11.31 -1.63
N GLN A 396 -13.18 -11.90 -0.53
CA GLN A 396 -12.41 -12.91 0.20
C GLN A 396 -12.08 -14.11 -0.71
N THR A 397 -10.82 -14.57 -0.69
CA THR A 397 -10.21 -15.54 -1.63
C THR A 397 -10.07 -15.06 -3.08
N GLY A 398 -10.29 -13.76 -3.32
CA GLY A 398 -10.13 -13.11 -4.62
C GLY A 398 -8.71 -13.17 -5.20
N GLU A 399 -8.62 -12.89 -6.49
CA GLU A 399 -7.38 -12.85 -7.27
C GLU A 399 -7.44 -11.64 -8.20
N TYR A 400 -6.49 -10.73 -8.09
CA TYR A 400 -6.48 -9.49 -8.88
C TYR A 400 -5.32 -9.42 -9.89
N GLY A 401 -4.53 -10.50 -9.95
CA GLY A 401 -3.71 -10.91 -11.08
C GLY A 401 -2.25 -10.45 -11.13
N TYR A 402 -1.80 -9.55 -10.26
CA TYR A 402 -0.43 -9.04 -10.28
C TYR A 402 0.45 -9.81 -9.29
N PRO A 403 1.62 -10.37 -9.68
CA PRO A 403 2.33 -10.17 -10.96
C PRO A 403 2.07 -11.24 -12.03
N ASP A 404 1.41 -12.35 -11.71
CA ASP A 404 1.52 -13.59 -12.51
C ASP A 404 0.50 -13.73 -13.65
N LEU A 405 -0.70 -13.15 -13.49
CA LEU A 405 -1.82 -13.29 -14.42
C LEU A 405 -2.13 -12.00 -15.20
N PHE A 406 -1.55 -10.87 -14.80
CA PHE A 406 -1.85 -9.54 -15.33
C PHE A 406 -1.65 -9.46 -16.85
N LYS A 407 -2.53 -8.69 -17.50
CA LYS A 407 -2.71 -8.52 -18.95
C LYS A 407 -3.10 -9.77 -19.75
N ARG A 408 -2.44 -10.91 -19.55
CA ARG A 408 -2.50 -12.09 -20.43
C ARG A 408 -3.49 -13.18 -20.00
N TYR A 409 -3.85 -13.19 -18.72
CA TYR A 409 -4.74 -14.19 -18.11
C TYR A 409 -5.85 -13.48 -17.31
N THR A 410 -6.33 -12.32 -17.77
CA THR A 410 -7.37 -11.55 -17.06
C THR A 410 -8.76 -12.18 -17.13
N SER A 411 -8.93 -13.29 -17.87
CA SER A 411 -10.07 -14.20 -17.75
C SER A 411 -9.98 -15.13 -16.52
N GLU A 412 -8.82 -15.19 -15.86
CA GLU A 412 -8.55 -16.02 -14.68
C GLU A 412 -8.56 -15.21 -13.36
N ILE A 413 -8.96 -13.94 -13.39
CA ILE A 413 -8.93 -12.99 -12.25
C ILE A 413 -10.30 -12.32 -12.02
N ILE A 414 -10.47 -11.67 -10.87
CA ILE A 414 -11.50 -10.65 -10.66
C ILE A 414 -10.95 -9.31 -11.20
N PRO A 415 -11.62 -8.65 -12.16
CA PRO A 415 -11.20 -7.33 -12.63
C PRO A 415 -11.52 -6.25 -11.60
N ALA A 416 -10.75 -5.17 -11.61
CA ALA A 416 -11.07 -3.97 -10.86
C ALA A 416 -12.33 -3.27 -11.43
N LEU A 417 -12.93 -2.36 -10.64
CA LEU A 417 -14.16 -1.68 -11.05
C LEU A 417 -13.90 -0.56 -12.07
N VAL A 418 -12.70 0.01 -12.08
CA VAL A 418 -12.28 1.08 -12.99
C VAL A 418 -10.75 1.22 -13.00
N ASP A 419 -10.18 1.70 -14.10
CA ASP A 419 -8.82 2.25 -14.15
C ASP A 419 -8.94 3.78 -14.01
N VAL A 420 -8.33 4.34 -12.97
CA VAL A 420 -8.44 5.78 -12.65
C VAL A 420 -7.22 6.58 -13.12
N GLY A 421 -6.35 6.00 -13.96
CA GLY A 421 -5.16 6.63 -14.52
C GLY A 421 -3.95 6.72 -13.58
N GLY A 422 -2.91 7.47 -13.98
CA GLY A 422 -1.67 7.63 -13.22
C GLY A 422 -1.75 8.65 -12.07
N GLY A 423 -1.05 8.38 -10.97
CA GLY A 423 -1.04 9.18 -9.73
C GLY A 423 -0.31 8.41 -8.62
N SER A 424 -0.72 8.58 -7.35
CA SER A 424 -0.29 7.68 -6.28
C SER A 424 -1.32 7.60 -5.16
N GLY A 425 -2.10 6.51 -5.14
CA GLY A 425 -3.04 6.21 -4.05
C GLY A 425 -2.33 6.03 -2.71
N THR A 426 -2.93 6.57 -1.65
CA THR A 426 -2.46 6.48 -0.26
C THR A 426 -3.62 6.02 0.67
N GLY A 427 -3.83 6.60 1.86
CA GLY A 427 -4.83 6.17 2.85
C GLY A 427 -6.28 6.11 2.35
N ALA A 428 -7.12 5.35 3.05
CA ALA A 428 -8.48 5.03 2.65
C ALA A 428 -9.42 4.80 3.85
N MET A 429 -10.65 5.31 3.75
CA MET A 429 -11.70 5.02 4.73
C MET A 429 -13.05 4.82 4.05
N PHE A 430 -13.99 4.19 4.76
CA PHE A 430 -15.41 4.36 4.49
C PHE A 430 -15.95 5.42 5.46
N PHE A 431 -16.69 6.41 4.96
CA PHE A 431 -17.24 7.49 5.77
C PHE A 431 -18.75 7.31 5.94
N ASP A 432 -19.20 7.22 7.20
CA ASP A 432 -20.58 6.91 7.60
C ASP A 432 -20.84 7.47 9.01
N GLU A 433 -20.88 8.80 9.12
CA GLU A 433 -20.97 9.53 10.38
C GLU A 433 -22.08 10.61 10.40
N PRO A 434 -22.82 10.76 11.50
CA PRO A 434 -23.93 11.71 11.59
C PRO A 434 -23.46 13.18 11.58
N GLY A 435 -24.38 14.09 11.29
CA GLY A 435 -24.12 15.54 11.28
C GLY A 435 -23.52 16.08 9.96
N TRP A 436 -23.18 15.20 9.02
CA TRP A 436 -22.77 15.57 7.66
C TRP A 436 -23.95 15.56 6.67
N PRO A 437 -23.92 16.39 5.62
CA PRO A 437 -24.86 16.28 4.51
C PRO A 437 -24.78 14.89 3.87
N ASP A 438 -25.93 14.23 3.68
CA ASP A 438 -26.05 12.81 3.25
C ASP A 438 -25.14 12.42 2.09
N LYS A 439 -24.94 13.32 1.12
CA LYS A 439 -24.04 13.13 -0.03
C LYS A 439 -22.56 12.95 0.32
N TYR A 440 -22.14 13.07 1.58
CA TYR A 440 -20.78 12.77 2.03
C TYR A 440 -20.70 11.50 2.91
N ASN A 441 -21.83 10.87 3.19
CA ASN A 441 -21.94 9.59 3.91
C ASN A 441 -22.14 8.41 2.96
N ASP A 442 -22.01 7.20 3.52
CA ASP A 442 -22.14 5.90 2.84
C ASP A 442 -21.20 5.75 1.63
N VAL A 443 -19.96 6.26 1.76
CA VAL A 443 -18.98 6.28 0.66
C VAL A 443 -17.56 5.85 1.06
N PRO A 444 -16.87 5.06 0.21
CA PRO A 444 -15.42 4.96 0.21
C PRO A 444 -14.78 6.31 -0.18
N MET A 445 -13.89 6.81 0.68
CA MET A 445 -13.02 7.96 0.44
C MET A 445 -11.57 7.50 0.34
N MET A 446 -10.83 7.98 -0.66
CA MET A 446 -9.45 7.51 -0.92
C MET A 446 -8.51 8.65 -1.32
N CYS A 447 -7.33 8.66 -0.71
CA CYS A 447 -6.30 9.66 -0.91
C CYS A 447 -5.51 9.47 -2.21
N ASP A 448 -5.00 10.56 -2.76
CA ASP A 448 -4.05 10.60 -3.87
C ASP A 448 -2.92 11.58 -3.57
N TRP A 449 -1.80 11.06 -3.07
CA TRP A 449 -0.59 11.84 -2.84
C TRP A 449 -0.10 12.52 -4.13
N GLY A 450 -0.21 11.81 -5.26
CA GLY A 450 0.29 12.25 -6.57
C GLY A 450 -0.57 13.34 -7.22
N ARG A 451 -1.88 13.34 -6.95
CA ARG A 451 -2.82 14.38 -7.43
C ARG A 451 -3.11 15.47 -6.39
N GLY A 452 -2.74 15.26 -5.13
CA GLY A 452 -3.02 16.18 -4.03
C GLY A 452 -4.52 16.28 -3.72
N GLN A 453 -5.22 15.15 -3.70
CA GLN A 453 -6.68 15.10 -3.75
C GLN A 453 -7.23 13.88 -3.00
N LEU A 454 -8.21 14.11 -2.13
CA LEU A 454 -9.13 13.09 -1.63
C LEU A 454 -10.26 12.91 -2.65
N PHE A 455 -10.55 11.66 -3.02
CA PHE A 455 -11.64 11.29 -3.92
C PHE A 455 -12.74 10.56 -3.16
N ILE A 456 -13.99 10.78 -3.56
CA ILE A 456 -15.14 9.93 -3.20
C ILE A 456 -15.36 8.95 -4.35
N HIS A 457 -15.62 7.68 -4.03
CA HIS A 457 -16.05 6.67 -5.00
C HIS A 457 -17.52 6.34 -4.80
N ARG A 458 -18.39 6.84 -5.67
CA ARG A 458 -19.83 6.55 -5.69
C ARG A 458 -20.03 5.12 -6.20
N VAL A 459 -20.27 4.18 -5.30
CA VAL A 459 -20.53 2.77 -5.65
C VAL A 459 -22.02 2.52 -5.88
N THR A 460 -22.34 1.66 -6.84
CA THR A 460 -23.72 1.23 -7.15
C THR A 460 -23.74 -0.30 -7.29
N PRO A 461 -24.59 -1.04 -6.56
CA PRO A 461 -24.62 -2.50 -6.61
C PRO A 461 -24.76 -3.07 -8.03
N ASP A 462 -23.94 -4.07 -8.35
CA ASP A 462 -23.94 -4.86 -9.58
C ASP A 462 -23.77 -6.34 -9.20
N GLY A 463 -24.88 -7.07 -9.12
CA GLY A 463 -24.92 -8.50 -8.77
C GLY A 463 -24.27 -8.83 -7.41
N ALA A 464 -23.04 -9.35 -7.45
CA ALA A 464 -22.20 -9.74 -6.32
C ALA A 464 -21.12 -8.68 -5.96
N SER A 465 -21.13 -7.54 -6.63
CA SER A 465 -20.13 -6.48 -6.51
C SER A 465 -20.78 -5.11 -6.79
N PHE A 466 -20.02 -4.17 -7.35
CA PHE A 466 -20.46 -2.81 -7.63
C PHE A 466 -19.93 -2.32 -8.99
N THR A 467 -20.64 -1.36 -9.59
CA THR A 467 -20.04 -0.37 -10.49
C THR A 467 -19.63 0.86 -9.67
N GLN A 468 -18.85 1.79 -10.23
CA GLN A 468 -18.50 3.03 -9.53
C GLN A 468 -18.40 4.26 -10.45
N ASN A 469 -18.52 5.44 -9.85
CA ASN A 469 -18.08 6.73 -10.40
C ASN A 469 -17.16 7.47 -9.40
N GLN A 470 -16.10 8.13 -9.88
CA GLN A 470 -15.12 8.83 -9.00
C GLN A 470 -15.36 10.34 -9.02
N GLU A 471 -15.45 10.95 -7.83
CA GLU A 471 -15.71 12.37 -7.60
C GLU A 471 -14.52 13.03 -6.88
N SER A 472 -14.02 14.16 -7.40
CA SER A 472 -12.99 14.96 -6.71
C SER A 472 -13.61 15.71 -5.53
N PHE A 473 -13.21 15.36 -4.30
CA PHE A 473 -13.81 15.89 -3.08
C PHE A 473 -12.97 16.99 -2.42
N ILE A 474 -11.93 16.65 -1.65
CA ILE A 474 -11.11 17.61 -0.88
C ILE A 474 -9.70 17.71 -1.45
N LYS A 475 -9.24 18.94 -1.75
CA LYS A 475 -7.92 19.20 -2.31
C LYS A 475 -6.89 19.41 -1.19
N CYS A 476 -5.94 18.49 -1.06
CA CYS A 476 -4.90 18.50 -0.04
C CYS A 476 -3.56 18.06 -0.64
N GLY A 477 -2.60 18.98 -0.77
CA GLY A 477 -1.29 18.69 -1.34
C GLY A 477 -0.57 17.58 -0.58
N ARG A 478 -0.08 16.55 -1.30
CA ARG A 478 0.59 15.36 -0.74
C ARG A 478 -0.15 14.72 0.43
N ILE A 479 -1.48 14.63 0.30
CA ILE A 479 -2.35 13.89 1.21
C ILE A 479 -1.85 12.45 1.38
N THR A 480 -1.75 12.02 2.63
CA THR A 480 -1.26 10.68 3.00
C THR A 480 -2.37 9.83 3.59
N ASP A 481 -3.24 10.38 4.43
CA ASP A 481 -4.19 9.58 5.20
C ASP A 481 -5.42 10.36 5.67
N VAL A 482 -6.48 9.65 6.05
CA VAL A 482 -7.79 10.21 6.41
C VAL A 482 -8.57 9.30 7.38
N ASP A 483 -9.09 9.85 8.48
CA ASP A 483 -9.93 9.14 9.45
C ASP A 483 -10.85 10.13 10.21
N CYS A 484 -11.81 9.64 10.99
CA CYS A 484 -12.78 10.47 11.72
C CYS A 484 -12.97 10.06 13.19
N ASP A 485 -13.54 10.96 14.01
CA ASP A 485 -14.02 10.64 15.36
C ASP A 485 -15.52 10.30 15.39
N GLY A 486 -16.05 9.89 16.56
CA GLY A 486 -17.47 9.59 16.75
C GLY A 486 -18.38 10.82 16.88
N SER A 487 -17.81 12.03 16.73
CA SER A 487 -18.52 13.30 16.55
C SER A 487 -18.66 13.69 15.07
N GLY A 488 -18.04 12.91 14.18
CA GLY A 488 -17.97 13.19 12.74
C GLY A 488 -16.90 14.21 12.35
N ARG A 489 -15.96 14.61 13.24
CA ARG A 489 -14.81 15.42 12.80
C ARG A 489 -13.95 14.59 11.85
N LEU A 490 -13.77 15.06 10.62
CA LEU A 490 -12.89 14.43 9.63
C LEU A 490 -11.47 15.01 9.76
N PHE A 491 -10.46 14.15 9.81
CA PHE A 491 -9.06 14.54 9.93
C PHE A 491 -8.25 14.06 8.72
N ILE A 492 -7.30 14.87 8.27
CA ILE A 492 -6.48 14.62 7.08
C ILE A 492 -5.00 14.78 7.42
N GLY A 493 -4.20 13.75 7.14
CA GLY A 493 -2.74 13.76 7.22
C GLY A 493 -2.09 14.19 5.90
N SER A 494 -0.98 14.93 5.99
CA SER A 494 -0.22 15.39 4.83
C SER A 494 1.30 15.43 5.05
N TRP A 495 2.05 15.15 3.98
CA TRP A 495 3.49 15.42 3.87
C TRP A 495 3.82 16.88 3.49
N GLY A 496 2.85 17.72 3.16
CA GLY A 496 3.08 19.09 2.69
C GLY A 496 3.98 19.11 1.46
N ASN A 497 5.21 19.61 1.62
CA ASN A 497 6.28 19.62 0.62
C ASN A 497 7.38 18.57 0.84
N SER A 498 7.27 17.71 1.87
CA SER A 498 8.20 16.61 2.14
C SER A 498 8.16 15.55 1.04
N GLY A 499 9.34 15.04 0.66
CA GLY A 499 9.52 14.11 -0.45
C GLY A 499 9.66 12.66 -0.01
N PHE A 500 9.92 11.75 -0.96
CA PHE A 500 10.10 10.31 -0.69
C PHE A 500 11.24 9.96 0.27
N LYS A 501 12.09 10.90 0.70
CA LYS A 501 13.13 10.70 1.73
C LYS A 501 12.83 11.47 3.02
N GLY A 502 11.54 11.66 3.32
CA GLY A 502 11.05 12.43 4.45
C GLY A 502 11.21 13.94 4.24
N GLY A 503 11.04 14.69 5.33
CA GLY A 503 11.25 16.12 5.39
C GLY A 503 10.78 16.73 6.72
N THR A 504 10.75 18.06 6.77
CA THR A 504 10.32 18.85 7.95
C THR A 504 8.99 19.58 7.71
N ASP A 505 8.28 19.27 6.62
CA ASP A 505 6.99 19.85 6.27
C ASP A 505 5.88 18.80 6.29
N GLY A 506 4.64 19.20 6.49
CA GLY A 506 3.49 18.32 6.74
C GLY A 506 2.54 18.87 7.79
N TYR A 507 1.37 18.28 7.96
CA TYR A 507 0.36 18.76 8.92
C TYR A 507 -0.73 17.71 9.15
N VAL A 508 -1.54 17.96 10.18
CA VAL A 508 -2.91 17.45 10.28
C VAL A 508 -3.88 18.62 10.09
N ALA A 509 -4.94 18.40 9.32
CA ALA A 509 -6.07 19.34 9.19
C ALA A 509 -7.37 18.70 9.67
N ARG A 510 -8.30 19.50 10.21
CA ARG A 510 -9.68 19.09 10.53
C ARG A 510 -10.62 19.63 9.45
N VAL A 511 -11.67 18.89 9.12
CA VAL A 511 -12.75 19.30 8.20
C VAL A 511 -14.09 19.00 8.86
N VAL A 512 -15.03 19.95 8.80
CA VAL A 512 -16.41 19.81 9.28
C VAL A 512 -17.39 20.60 8.36
N PRO A 513 -18.69 20.28 8.37
CA PRO A 513 -19.73 21.17 7.84
C PRO A 513 -19.77 22.51 8.60
N LYS A 514 -20.13 23.61 7.93
CA LYS A 514 -20.10 24.96 8.55
C LYS A 514 -21.06 25.18 9.72
N ASP A 515 -22.18 24.47 9.72
CA ASP A 515 -23.18 24.52 10.80
C ASP A 515 -23.06 23.30 11.76
N TRP A 516 -21.96 22.55 11.67
CA TRP A 516 -21.68 21.40 12.54
C TRP A 516 -21.53 21.85 14.01
N LYS A 517 -21.91 20.95 14.91
CA LYS A 517 -21.83 21.17 16.35
C LYS A 517 -21.21 19.93 16.98
N TYR A 518 -20.22 20.14 17.85
CA TYR A 518 -19.63 19.05 18.60
C TYR A 518 -20.70 18.30 19.39
N LYS A 519 -20.71 16.98 19.22
CA LYS A 519 -21.44 16.04 20.06
C LYS A 519 -20.43 15.14 20.75
N GLU A 520 -20.41 15.17 22.08
CA GLU A 520 -19.55 14.30 22.87
C GLU A 520 -19.81 12.82 22.56
N PHE A 521 -18.74 12.04 22.46
CA PHE A 521 -18.84 10.60 22.29
C PHE A 521 -19.21 9.93 23.62
N PRO A 522 -20.17 8.99 23.67
CA PRO A 522 -20.58 8.37 24.94
C PRO A 522 -19.43 7.68 25.67
N ASP A 523 -19.33 7.90 26.98
CA ASP A 523 -18.44 7.11 27.83
C ASP A 523 -18.98 5.67 27.93
N LEU A 524 -18.44 4.82 27.07
CA LEU A 524 -18.82 3.41 26.96
C LEU A 524 -18.59 2.63 28.27
N GLN A 525 -17.69 3.08 29.16
CA GLN A 525 -17.48 2.42 30.45
C GLN A 525 -18.66 2.64 31.41
N LYS A 526 -19.37 3.77 31.29
CA LYS A 526 -20.58 4.08 32.09
C LYS A 526 -21.86 3.46 31.52
N CYS A 527 -21.90 3.10 30.24
CA CYS A 527 -23.02 2.42 29.60
C CYS A 527 -23.28 1.01 30.19
N ASN A 528 -24.54 0.62 30.32
CA ASN A 528 -24.94 -0.76 30.64
C ASN A 528 -24.98 -1.66 29.38
N GLU A 529 -25.26 -2.95 29.53
CA GLU A 529 -25.27 -3.94 28.42
C GLU A 529 -26.32 -3.60 27.34
N VAL A 530 -27.49 -3.09 27.72
CA VAL A 530 -28.56 -2.66 26.81
C VAL A 530 -28.17 -1.36 26.12
N ASP A 531 -27.56 -0.41 26.82
CA ASP A 531 -27.05 0.84 26.21
C ASP A 531 -26.00 0.54 25.13
N LEU A 532 -25.04 -0.36 25.41
CA LEU A 532 -24.02 -0.76 24.45
C LEU A 532 -24.61 -1.47 23.23
N ALA A 533 -25.59 -2.36 23.43
CA ALA A 533 -26.32 -2.98 22.34
C ALA A 533 -27.10 -1.95 21.50
N ASN A 534 -27.71 -0.94 22.14
CA ASN A 534 -28.39 0.16 21.44
C ASN A 534 -27.42 0.99 20.58
N ILE A 535 -26.16 1.19 21.02
CA ILE A 535 -25.15 1.90 20.22
C ILE A 535 -24.84 1.15 18.91
N LEU A 536 -24.95 -0.19 18.86
CA LEU A 536 -24.84 -0.96 17.61
C LEU A 536 -25.90 -0.59 16.56
N THR A 537 -27.01 0.04 16.96
CA THR A 537 -28.09 0.49 16.06
C THR A 537 -27.91 1.92 15.53
N THR A 538 -26.88 2.65 15.98
CA THR A 538 -26.64 4.05 15.60
C THR A 538 -26.09 4.20 14.18
N PRO A 539 -26.29 5.36 13.52
CA PRO A 539 -25.78 5.60 12.17
C PRO A 539 -24.25 5.74 12.09
N SER A 540 -23.57 6.08 13.19
CA SER A 540 -22.10 6.23 13.24
C SER A 540 -21.37 4.89 13.11
N ALA A 541 -20.49 4.74 12.13
CA ALA A 541 -19.62 3.57 12.01
C ALA A 541 -18.60 3.48 13.15
N LYS A 542 -18.04 4.62 13.57
CA LYS A 542 -17.13 4.71 14.72
C LYS A 542 -17.84 4.22 15.99
N ALA A 543 -19.05 4.68 16.27
CA ALA A 543 -19.79 4.27 17.47
C ALA A 543 -20.10 2.77 17.50
N ARG A 544 -20.57 2.19 16.38
CA ARG A 544 -20.84 0.74 16.30
C ARG A 544 -19.60 -0.10 16.56
N LEU A 545 -18.45 0.28 15.98
CA LEU A 545 -17.19 -0.46 16.19
C LEU A 545 -16.70 -0.36 17.64
N HIS A 546 -16.66 0.85 18.22
CA HIS A 546 -16.14 1.01 19.58
C HIS A 546 -17.07 0.43 20.65
N ALA A 547 -18.39 0.49 20.47
CA ALA A 547 -19.34 -0.21 21.34
C ALA A 547 -19.20 -1.73 21.26
N GLN A 548 -18.99 -2.30 20.06
CA GLN A 548 -18.63 -3.72 19.92
C GLN A 548 -17.37 -4.04 20.74
N GLN A 549 -16.29 -3.26 20.60
CA GLN A 549 -15.03 -3.57 21.28
C GLN A 549 -15.16 -3.49 22.82
N GLU A 550 -16.01 -2.60 23.36
CA GLU A 550 -16.33 -2.58 24.79
C GLU A 550 -17.16 -3.80 25.23
N ILE A 551 -18.16 -4.23 24.43
CA ILE A 551 -18.93 -5.47 24.68
C ILE A 551 -17.96 -6.68 24.71
N LEU A 552 -17.07 -6.79 23.73
CA LEU A 552 -16.09 -7.88 23.65
C LEU A 552 -15.08 -7.84 24.79
N ARG A 553 -14.71 -6.66 25.30
CA ARG A 553 -13.84 -6.50 26.48
C ARG A 553 -14.52 -6.95 27.77
N ARG A 554 -15.84 -6.78 27.90
CA ARG A 554 -16.63 -7.22 29.07
C ARG A 554 -16.94 -8.72 29.04
N GLY A 555 -17.15 -9.28 27.85
CA GLY A 555 -17.70 -10.62 27.71
C GLY A 555 -19.20 -10.64 28.01
N GLY A 556 -19.70 -11.77 28.53
CA GLY A 556 -21.11 -11.94 28.88
C GLY A 556 -21.87 -12.93 27.98
N MET A 557 -23.20 -12.98 28.13
CA MET A 557 -24.07 -13.96 27.43
C MET A 557 -24.60 -13.45 26.09
N GLY A 558 -24.46 -12.15 25.77
CA GLY A 558 -24.82 -11.58 24.47
C GLY A 558 -26.31 -11.57 24.13
N ARG A 559 -27.21 -11.60 25.11
CA ARG A 559 -28.67 -11.65 24.88
C ARG A 559 -29.19 -10.39 24.20
N GLU A 560 -28.64 -9.26 24.60
CA GLU A 560 -28.94 -7.90 24.16
C GLU A 560 -28.46 -7.71 22.71
N VAL A 561 -27.28 -8.26 22.39
CA VAL A 561 -26.73 -8.32 21.04
C VAL A 561 -27.56 -9.27 20.15
N LEU A 562 -27.97 -10.43 20.67
CA LEU A 562 -28.85 -11.36 19.95
C LEU A 562 -30.20 -10.69 19.61
N ALA A 563 -30.79 -9.95 20.55
CA ALA A 563 -32.03 -9.19 20.30
C ALA A 563 -31.88 -8.21 19.13
N VAL A 564 -30.76 -7.48 19.05
CA VAL A 564 -30.45 -6.57 17.91
C VAL A 564 -30.26 -7.35 16.59
N ALA A 565 -29.68 -8.54 16.61
CA ALA A 565 -29.49 -9.35 15.40
C ALA A 565 -30.82 -9.90 14.84
N VAL A 566 -31.75 -10.32 15.71
CA VAL A 566 -33.02 -10.96 15.30
C VAL A 566 -34.16 -9.98 15.03
N ASP A 567 -34.13 -8.75 15.56
CA ASP A 567 -35.22 -7.78 15.32
C ASP A 567 -35.22 -7.25 13.88
N LYS A 568 -36.16 -7.74 13.08
CA LYS A 568 -36.39 -7.35 11.68
C LYS A 568 -36.93 -5.92 11.50
N LYS A 569 -37.22 -5.19 12.59
CA LYS A 569 -37.54 -3.75 12.55
C LYS A 569 -36.30 -2.88 12.47
N LEU A 570 -35.13 -3.40 12.87
CA LEU A 570 -33.87 -2.68 12.83
C LEU A 570 -33.25 -2.75 11.42
N THR A 571 -32.44 -1.75 11.08
CA THR A 571 -31.78 -1.70 9.77
C THR A 571 -30.85 -2.90 9.58
N PRO A 572 -30.69 -3.43 8.35
CA PRO A 572 -29.75 -4.53 8.08
C PRO A 572 -28.35 -4.21 8.60
N ARG A 573 -27.90 -2.95 8.47
CA ARG A 573 -26.63 -2.44 9.01
C ARG A 573 -26.47 -2.69 10.52
N ALA A 574 -27.49 -2.42 11.32
CA ALA A 574 -27.49 -2.67 12.76
C ALA A 574 -27.46 -4.17 13.10
N ARG A 575 -28.33 -4.94 12.41
CA ARG A 575 -28.41 -6.40 12.57
C ARG A 575 -27.08 -7.09 12.22
N VAL A 576 -26.38 -6.61 11.18
CA VAL A 576 -25.07 -7.11 10.75
C VAL A 576 -23.96 -6.80 11.76
N ALA A 577 -23.92 -5.58 12.30
CA ALA A 577 -23.00 -5.24 13.39
C ALA A 577 -23.21 -6.15 14.63
N ALA A 578 -24.47 -6.46 14.96
CA ALA A 578 -24.80 -7.40 16.02
C ALA A 578 -24.41 -8.86 15.70
N ILE A 579 -24.63 -9.34 14.48
CA ILE A 579 -24.20 -10.69 14.03
C ILE A 579 -22.70 -10.90 14.22
N TYR A 580 -21.87 -9.95 13.76
CA TYR A 580 -20.43 -10.05 13.93
C TYR A 580 -19.97 -9.84 15.38
N THR A 581 -20.69 -9.04 16.18
CA THR A 581 -20.46 -8.93 17.63
C THR A 581 -20.74 -10.26 18.33
N LEU A 582 -21.88 -10.90 18.04
CA LEU A 582 -22.32 -12.16 18.64
C LEU A 582 -21.36 -13.32 18.31
N LYS A 583 -20.90 -13.41 17.04
CA LYS A 583 -19.91 -14.41 16.62
C LYS A 583 -18.59 -14.28 17.37
N GLN A 584 -18.10 -13.04 17.55
CA GLN A 584 -16.86 -12.80 18.28
C GLN A 584 -16.99 -13.06 19.78
N LEU A 585 -18.10 -12.63 20.37
CA LEU A 585 -18.40 -12.74 21.80
C LEU A 585 -18.56 -14.20 22.26
N LEU A 586 -19.29 -15.00 21.48
CA LEU A 586 -19.70 -16.37 21.87
C LEU A 586 -18.90 -17.48 21.16
N GLY A 587 -18.11 -17.15 20.13
CA GLY A 587 -17.36 -18.12 19.36
C GLY A 587 -18.26 -19.17 18.71
N SER A 588 -17.97 -20.46 18.91
CA SER A 588 -18.84 -21.56 18.44
C SER A 588 -20.22 -21.59 19.11
N LYS A 589 -20.39 -21.01 20.32
CA LYS A 589 -21.70 -20.94 20.98
C LYS A 589 -22.71 -20.03 20.24
N SER A 590 -22.24 -19.23 19.27
CA SER A 590 -23.12 -18.44 18.38
C SER A 590 -23.76 -19.27 17.26
N HIS A 591 -23.26 -20.48 16.96
CA HIS A 591 -23.62 -21.21 15.74
C HIS A 591 -25.12 -21.46 15.61
N GLU A 592 -25.79 -21.89 16.67
CA GLU A 592 -27.22 -22.21 16.62
C GLU A 592 -28.08 -20.98 16.24
N GLU A 593 -27.81 -19.83 16.86
CA GLU A 593 -28.54 -18.59 16.57
C GLU A 593 -28.21 -18.03 15.19
N LEU A 594 -26.94 -18.09 14.76
CA LEU A 594 -26.55 -17.63 13.43
C LEU A 594 -27.09 -18.54 12.32
N LEU A 595 -27.26 -19.84 12.57
CA LEU A 595 -27.94 -20.77 11.66
C LEU A 595 -29.44 -20.44 11.49
N LYS A 596 -30.09 -19.79 12.46
CA LYS A 596 -31.49 -19.30 12.33
C LYS A 596 -31.61 -18.06 11.43
N LEU A 597 -30.50 -17.45 11.01
CA LEU A 597 -30.44 -16.23 10.21
C LEU A 597 -29.97 -16.46 8.75
N VAL A 598 -29.60 -17.68 8.35
CA VAL A 598 -29.08 -17.96 7.00
C VAL A 598 -30.13 -17.90 5.88
N ASP A 599 -31.41 -17.95 6.23
CA ASP A 599 -32.55 -17.80 5.30
C ASP A 599 -33.24 -16.41 5.42
N ASP A 600 -32.68 -15.49 6.23
CA ASP A 600 -33.18 -14.11 6.38
C ASP A 600 -32.57 -13.21 5.29
N PRO A 601 -33.35 -12.70 4.31
CA PRO A 601 -32.79 -12.10 3.09
C PRO A 601 -31.98 -10.83 3.34
N ASP A 602 -32.21 -10.13 4.46
CA ASP A 602 -31.50 -8.91 4.83
C ASP A 602 -30.10 -9.16 5.42
N VAL A 603 -29.86 -10.35 5.98
CA VAL A 603 -28.65 -10.66 6.76
C VAL A 603 -28.00 -12.00 6.46
N ALA A 604 -28.59 -12.85 5.63
CA ALA A 604 -28.11 -14.18 5.28
C ALA A 604 -26.65 -14.20 4.79
N GLU A 605 -26.23 -13.20 4.01
CA GLU A 605 -24.82 -13.06 3.59
C GLU A 605 -23.89 -13.01 4.81
N HIS A 606 -24.24 -12.20 5.82
CA HIS A 606 -23.41 -11.98 7.00
C HIS A 606 -23.54 -13.11 8.02
N ALA A 607 -24.69 -13.77 8.12
CA ALA A 607 -24.83 -15.01 8.88
C ALA A 607 -23.92 -16.11 8.31
N LEU A 608 -23.94 -16.34 6.99
CA LEU A 608 -23.07 -17.31 6.32
C LEU A 608 -21.58 -16.94 6.43
N ARG A 609 -21.23 -15.66 6.24
CA ARG A 609 -19.85 -15.17 6.42
C ARG A 609 -19.38 -15.36 7.86
N ALA A 610 -20.16 -14.92 8.86
CA ALA A 610 -19.79 -15.00 10.27
C ALA A 610 -19.64 -16.46 10.75
N LEU A 611 -20.53 -17.38 10.33
CA LEU A 611 -20.44 -18.80 10.66
C LEU A 611 -19.08 -19.39 10.25
N ALA A 612 -18.67 -19.17 9.00
CA ALA A 612 -17.43 -19.72 8.43
C ALA A 612 -16.18 -18.81 8.60
N ASP A 613 -16.29 -17.70 9.34
CA ASP A 613 -15.24 -16.68 9.40
C ASP A 613 -13.95 -17.16 10.08
N ARG A 614 -14.04 -17.82 11.25
CA ARG A 614 -12.88 -18.34 11.97
C ARG A 614 -12.74 -19.84 11.76
N ARG A 615 -11.66 -20.29 11.10
CA ARG A 615 -11.39 -21.71 10.78
C ARG A 615 -11.25 -22.59 12.03
N THR A 616 -10.82 -22.01 13.14
CA THR A 616 -10.76 -22.61 14.48
C THR A 616 -12.14 -22.84 15.10
N GLN A 617 -13.21 -22.36 14.48
CA GLN A 617 -14.58 -22.37 14.98
C GLN A 617 -15.60 -22.80 13.91
N VAL A 618 -15.22 -23.73 13.02
CA VAL A 618 -16.14 -24.33 12.02
C VAL A 618 -16.66 -25.73 12.40
N GLU A 619 -16.13 -26.32 13.46
CA GLU A 619 -16.63 -27.60 13.98
C GLU A 619 -18.10 -27.51 14.38
N GLY A 620 -18.88 -28.55 14.08
CA GLY A 620 -20.33 -28.62 14.33
C GLY A 620 -21.20 -27.89 13.31
N ILE A 621 -20.65 -27.05 12.42
CA ILE A 621 -21.44 -26.33 11.41
C ILE A 621 -21.90 -27.30 10.30
N PRO A 622 -23.21 -27.42 10.01
CA PRO A 622 -23.69 -28.25 8.91
C PRO A 622 -23.40 -27.60 7.55
N GLN A 623 -22.94 -28.38 6.57
CA GLN A 623 -22.66 -27.89 5.21
C GLN A 623 -23.95 -27.55 4.41
N ALA A 624 -25.08 -28.16 4.75
CA ALA A 624 -26.30 -28.13 3.93
C ALA A 624 -26.89 -26.71 3.68
N PRO A 625 -26.95 -25.78 4.67
CA PRO A 625 -27.43 -24.42 4.42
C PRO A 625 -26.58 -23.67 3.39
N PHE A 626 -25.25 -23.79 3.45
CA PHE A 626 -24.33 -23.17 2.49
C PHE A 626 -24.51 -23.76 1.08
N ALA A 627 -24.65 -25.09 0.98
CA ALA A 627 -24.95 -25.76 -0.29
C ALA A 627 -26.35 -25.40 -0.85
N ASN A 628 -27.27 -24.93 0.00
CA ASN A 628 -28.55 -24.38 -0.43
C ASN A 628 -28.44 -22.91 -0.86
N ALA A 629 -27.69 -22.09 -0.10
CA ALA A 629 -27.45 -20.67 -0.36
C ALA A 629 -26.75 -20.41 -1.71
N LEU A 630 -25.97 -21.36 -2.23
CA LEU A 630 -25.48 -21.34 -3.63
C LEU A 630 -26.59 -21.22 -4.69
N LYS A 631 -27.84 -21.57 -4.35
CA LYS A 631 -29.01 -21.48 -5.23
C LYS A 631 -29.83 -20.19 -5.04
N SER A 632 -29.38 -19.29 -4.15
CA SER A 632 -30.07 -18.03 -3.88
C SER A 632 -30.17 -17.16 -5.13
N THR A 633 -31.25 -16.39 -5.25
CA THR A 633 -31.43 -15.36 -6.28
C THR A 633 -30.57 -14.12 -6.04
N ASN A 634 -30.01 -13.95 -4.84
CA ASN A 634 -29.06 -12.89 -4.51
C ASN A 634 -27.61 -13.38 -4.74
N PRO A 635 -26.86 -12.82 -5.72
CA PRO A 635 -25.51 -13.27 -6.02
C PRO A 635 -24.50 -13.08 -4.88
N ARG A 636 -24.72 -12.11 -3.98
CA ARG A 636 -23.85 -11.90 -2.81
C ARG A 636 -23.95 -13.06 -1.82
N ILE A 637 -25.17 -13.58 -1.61
CA ILE A 637 -25.41 -14.80 -0.80
C ILE A 637 -24.71 -16.01 -1.43
N GLN A 638 -24.76 -16.15 -2.77
CA GLN A 638 -24.05 -17.22 -3.47
C GLN A 638 -22.53 -17.12 -3.29
N VAL A 639 -21.95 -15.92 -3.39
CA VAL A 639 -20.51 -15.69 -3.16
C VAL A 639 -20.10 -15.99 -1.73
N ALA A 640 -20.86 -15.50 -0.74
CA ALA A 640 -20.64 -15.80 0.67
C ALA A 640 -20.67 -17.33 0.94
N ALA A 641 -21.64 -18.04 0.38
CA ALA A 641 -21.76 -19.48 0.48
C ALA A 641 -20.59 -20.23 -0.19
N ALA A 642 -20.13 -19.80 -1.37
CA ALA A 642 -19.01 -20.41 -2.07
C ALA A 642 -17.68 -20.25 -1.30
N VAL A 643 -17.41 -19.06 -0.74
CA VAL A 643 -16.26 -18.82 0.14
C VAL A 643 -16.37 -19.67 1.41
N ALA A 644 -17.53 -19.65 2.07
CA ALA A 644 -17.77 -20.39 3.30
C ALA A 644 -17.55 -21.91 3.14
N LEU A 645 -18.07 -22.53 2.07
CA LEU A 645 -17.83 -23.94 1.75
C LEU A 645 -16.35 -24.27 1.61
N GLY A 646 -15.54 -23.37 1.04
CA GLY A 646 -14.08 -23.52 0.98
C GLY A 646 -13.38 -23.35 2.34
N ARG A 647 -13.99 -22.63 3.29
CA ARG A 647 -13.48 -22.43 4.66
C ARG A 647 -13.89 -23.54 5.64
N LEU A 648 -15.05 -24.18 5.43
CA LEU A 648 -15.50 -25.34 6.22
C LEU A 648 -14.60 -26.58 6.05
N GLY A 649 -13.88 -26.70 4.93
CA GLY A 649 -12.87 -27.74 4.71
C GLY A 649 -13.39 -29.11 4.26
N ASP A 650 -14.71 -29.37 4.29
CA ASP A 650 -15.29 -30.62 3.81
C ASP A 650 -15.20 -30.73 2.27
N LYS A 651 -14.54 -31.80 1.80
CA LYS A 651 -14.42 -32.12 0.37
C LYS A 651 -15.77 -32.45 -0.28
N SER A 652 -16.80 -32.84 0.48
CA SER A 652 -18.13 -33.15 -0.05
C SER A 652 -18.79 -31.94 -0.74
N ALA A 653 -18.43 -30.71 -0.34
CA ALA A 653 -18.80 -29.45 -0.99
C ALA A 653 -18.47 -29.40 -2.49
N ALA A 654 -17.48 -30.18 -2.96
CA ALA A 654 -16.95 -30.08 -4.32
C ALA A 654 -18.03 -30.20 -5.40
N LYS A 655 -19.02 -31.09 -5.23
CA LYS A 655 -20.14 -31.24 -6.19
C LYS A 655 -21.01 -29.98 -6.30
N ALA A 656 -21.23 -29.28 -5.18
CA ALA A 656 -22.03 -28.06 -5.13
C ALA A 656 -21.25 -26.86 -5.70
N LEU A 657 -19.98 -26.71 -5.31
CA LEU A 657 -19.07 -25.69 -5.85
C LEU A 657 -18.86 -25.84 -7.36
N LEU A 658 -18.73 -27.07 -7.86
CA LEU A 658 -18.58 -27.36 -9.30
C LEU A 658 -19.75 -26.81 -10.13
N ALA A 659 -20.98 -26.87 -9.62
CA ALA A 659 -22.19 -26.41 -10.32
C ALA A 659 -22.22 -24.89 -10.56
N VAL A 660 -21.46 -24.11 -9.79
CA VAL A 660 -21.33 -22.65 -9.95
C VAL A 660 -19.95 -22.20 -10.44
N SER A 661 -19.02 -23.13 -10.68
CA SER A 661 -17.59 -22.85 -10.95
C SER A 661 -17.24 -22.40 -12.37
N SER A 662 -18.13 -22.59 -13.35
CA SER A 662 -17.87 -22.31 -14.77
C SER A 662 -17.83 -20.80 -15.06
N PRO A 663 -16.77 -20.28 -15.72
CA PRO A 663 -16.68 -18.86 -16.05
C PRO A 663 -17.72 -18.46 -17.11
N PRO A 664 -18.19 -17.19 -17.12
CA PRO A 664 -19.21 -16.71 -18.07
C PRO A 664 -18.73 -16.71 -19.53
N VAL A 665 -17.41 -16.66 -19.75
CA VAL A 665 -16.78 -16.89 -21.05
C VAL A 665 -15.71 -17.96 -20.87
N THR A 666 -15.74 -19.00 -21.71
CA THR A 666 -14.71 -20.05 -21.70
C THR A 666 -13.53 -19.65 -22.59
N ASP A 667 -12.30 -19.68 -22.06
CA ASP A 667 -11.07 -19.34 -22.79
C ASP A 667 -10.99 -20.05 -24.16
N PRO A 668 -10.90 -19.32 -25.30
CA PRO A 668 -10.76 -19.95 -26.61
C PRO A 668 -9.45 -20.74 -26.70
N LEU A 669 -9.47 -21.89 -27.39
CA LEU A 669 -8.26 -22.65 -27.72
C LEU A 669 -7.51 -21.99 -28.90
N PRO A 670 -6.20 -22.22 -29.07
CA PRO A 670 -5.47 -21.80 -30.26
C PRO A 670 -6.13 -22.34 -31.53
N ALA A 671 -6.60 -21.46 -32.43
CA ALA A 671 -7.26 -21.86 -33.66
C ALA A 671 -6.24 -22.35 -34.70
N PHE A 672 -6.32 -23.62 -35.08
CA PHE A 672 -5.57 -24.18 -36.21
C PHE A 672 -6.28 -23.78 -37.52
N GLN A 673 -5.57 -23.06 -38.40
CA GLN A 673 -6.05 -22.70 -39.74
C GLN A 673 -5.16 -23.35 -40.79
N VAL A 674 -5.76 -23.99 -41.78
CA VAL A 674 -5.03 -24.50 -42.95
C VAL A 674 -4.61 -23.30 -43.83
N PRO A 675 -3.34 -23.19 -44.27
CA PRO A 675 -2.90 -22.06 -45.08
C PRO A 675 -3.65 -21.95 -46.41
N GLY A 676 -4.09 -20.73 -46.74
CA GLY A 676 -4.47 -20.37 -48.12
C GLY A 676 -3.23 -20.00 -48.96
N PRO A 677 -3.39 -19.82 -50.28
CA PRO A 677 -2.31 -19.37 -51.16
C PRO A 677 -1.69 -18.04 -50.70
N VAL A 678 -0.37 -17.91 -50.79
CA VAL A 678 0.37 -16.71 -50.39
C VAL A 678 0.69 -15.87 -51.62
N ASP A 679 -0.02 -14.75 -51.79
CA ASP A 679 0.29 -13.77 -52.83
C ASP A 679 1.66 -13.12 -52.65
N SER A 680 2.30 -12.80 -53.77
CA SER A 680 3.63 -12.18 -53.82
C SER A 680 3.61 -10.73 -53.30
N ALA A 681 4.71 -10.32 -52.66
CA ALA A 681 4.79 -9.02 -51.99
C ALA A 681 4.69 -7.83 -52.98
N PRO A 682 3.96 -6.75 -52.63
CA PRO A 682 3.71 -5.65 -53.54
C PRO A 682 4.94 -4.76 -53.78
N HIS A 683 5.17 -4.40 -55.04
CA HIS A 683 6.20 -3.43 -55.45
C HIS A 683 6.11 -2.11 -54.66
N GLY A 684 7.26 -1.58 -54.21
CA GLY A 684 7.36 -0.28 -53.52
C GLY A 684 7.76 -0.32 -52.04
N VAL A 685 8.14 -1.49 -51.48
CA VAL A 685 8.71 -1.61 -50.13
C VAL A 685 9.98 -2.45 -50.17
N HIS A 686 11.09 -1.90 -49.67
CA HIS A 686 12.39 -2.56 -49.56
C HIS A 686 12.80 -2.60 -48.09
N GLN A 687 13.40 -3.70 -47.63
CA GLN A 687 13.73 -3.92 -46.21
C GLN A 687 15.14 -4.48 -46.02
N SER A 688 15.75 -4.18 -44.88
CA SER A 688 16.96 -4.86 -44.41
C SER A 688 16.62 -6.23 -43.79
N PRO A 689 17.62 -7.11 -43.58
CA PRO A 689 17.55 -8.11 -42.50
C PRO A 689 17.44 -7.43 -41.12
N LEU A 690 17.29 -8.22 -40.05
CA LEU A 690 17.50 -7.71 -38.69
C LEU A 690 18.96 -7.26 -38.52
N ILE A 691 19.15 -6.14 -37.84
CA ILE A 691 20.45 -5.53 -37.56
C ILE A 691 20.62 -5.45 -36.03
N ASP A 692 21.69 -6.08 -35.56
CA ASP A 692 22.16 -6.08 -34.16
C ASP A 692 23.67 -5.82 -34.14
N GLY A 693 24.16 -5.27 -33.02
CA GLY A 693 25.57 -4.91 -32.82
C GLY A 693 26.16 -4.09 -33.97
N ASN A 694 27.30 -4.54 -34.49
CA ASN A 694 28.07 -3.83 -35.52
C ASN A 694 27.62 -4.16 -36.97
N LYS A 695 26.49 -4.83 -37.17
CA LYS A 695 25.96 -5.13 -38.51
C LYS A 695 25.49 -3.84 -39.20
N THR A 696 25.58 -3.81 -40.52
CA THR A 696 25.05 -2.73 -41.36
C THR A 696 24.43 -3.29 -42.63
N TYR A 697 23.52 -2.56 -43.26
CA TYR A 697 22.89 -2.92 -44.54
C TYR A 697 22.92 -1.74 -45.52
N ARG A 698 23.30 -1.99 -46.78
CA ARG A 698 23.34 -0.96 -47.82
C ARG A 698 22.04 -0.98 -48.61
N PHE A 699 21.31 0.14 -48.58
CA PHE A 699 20.23 0.41 -49.53
C PHE A 699 20.82 1.05 -50.79
N ASP A 700 20.46 0.51 -51.95
CA ASP A 700 20.71 1.09 -53.27
C ASP A 700 19.46 0.78 -54.13
N VAL A 701 18.46 1.65 -54.01
CA VAL A 701 17.06 1.38 -54.38
C VAL A 701 16.63 2.28 -55.53
N ASP A 702 16.03 1.70 -56.57
CA ASP A 702 15.32 2.45 -57.61
C ASP A 702 13.99 2.97 -57.04
N ILE A 703 13.81 4.29 -57.11
CA ILE A 703 12.61 5.00 -56.64
C ILE A 703 11.98 5.85 -57.76
N SER A 704 12.28 5.52 -59.01
CA SER A 704 11.75 6.20 -60.19
C SER A 704 10.22 6.27 -60.16
N GLY A 705 9.68 7.49 -60.27
CA GLY A 705 8.23 7.73 -60.28
C GLY A 705 7.55 7.71 -58.90
N TRP A 706 8.28 7.50 -57.79
CA TRP A 706 7.71 7.63 -56.45
C TRP A 706 7.30 9.09 -56.17
N ARG A 707 6.14 9.28 -55.51
CA ARG A 707 5.62 10.62 -55.15
C ARG A 707 5.82 10.97 -53.66
N GLU A 708 5.86 9.95 -52.81
CA GLU A 708 6.28 10.04 -51.41
C GLU A 708 7.42 9.06 -51.16
N PHE A 709 8.28 9.37 -50.22
CA PHE A 709 9.42 8.55 -49.83
C PHE A 709 9.55 8.51 -48.31
N HIS A 710 9.61 7.31 -47.74
CA HIS A 710 9.67 7.12 -46.29
C HIS A 710 10.85 6.23 -45.88
N LEU A 711 11.63 6.74 -44.95
CA LEU A 711 12.62 6.00 -44.17
C LEU A 711 11.94 5.53 -42.89
N THR A 712 11.92 4.21 -42.65
CA THR A 712 11.26 3.63 -41.47
C THR A 712 12.19 2.70 -40.71
N ILE A 713 12.24 2.82 -39.38
CA ILE A 713 12.96 1.89 -38.50
C ILE A 713 11.91 1.15 -37.66
N GLY A 714 11.84 -0.16 -37.79
CA GLY A 714 11.00 -1.03 -36.98
C GLY A 714 11.79 -1.74 -35.87
N ASP A 715 11.12 -2.02 -34.77
CA ASP A 715 11.60 -2.85 -33.64
C ASP A 715 12.02 -4.25 -34.14
N GLY A 716 13.16 -4.73 -33.67
CA GLY A 716 13.71 -6.04 -33.99
C GLY A 716 13.12 -7.20 -33.19
N GLY A 717 12.58 -6.94 -32.00
CA GLY A 717 11.85 -7.89 -31.16
C GLY A 717 12.57 -8.36 -29.88
N ASN A 718 13.83 -7.98 -29.66
CA ASN A 718 14.51 -8.15 -28.35
C ASN A 718 13.77 -7.33 -27.26
N GLY A 719 13.38 -6.09 -27.58
CA GLY A 719 12.54 -5.22 -26.77
C GLY A 719 13.11 -4.92 -25.39
N ASP A 720 14.42 -4.66 -25.32
CA ASP A 720 15.07 -3.94 -24.23
C ASP A 720 14.76 -2.43 -24.28
N GLY A 721 14.21 -1.94 -25.39
CA GLY A 721 13.81 -0.55 -25.63
C GLY A 721 14.97 0.33 -26.09
N ASN A 722 16.08 -0.27 -26.49
CA ASN A 722 17.39 0.35 -26.67
C ASN A 722 17.68 0.62 -28.17
N ASP A 723 16.62 0.67 -28.97
CA ASP A 723 16.62 0.42 -30.41
C ASP A 723 16.99 1.67 -31.25
N HIS A 724 18.20 2.16 -31.00
CA HIS A 724 18.77 3.36 -31.60
C HIS A 724 19.36 3.07 -32.99
N GLY A 725 18.61 3.39 -34.04
CA GLY A 725 19.06 3.25 -35.43
C GLY A 725 19.67 4.53 -36.02
N ALA A 726 20.55 4.35 -37.01
CA ALA A 726 21.23 5.40 -37.77
C ALA A 726 21.08 5.17 -39.28
N TRP A 727 20.61 6.19 -39.98
CA TRP A 727 20.68 6.29 -41.45
C TRP A 727 21.97 7.05 -41.81
N CYS A 728 22.97 6.34 -42.31
CA CYS A 728 24.30 6.89 -42.61
C CYS A 728 24.39 7.28 -44.09
N GLU A 729 24.81 8.52 -44.33
CA GLU A 729 24.96 9.13 -45.66
C GLU A 729 23.73 8.95 -46.58
N PRO A 730 22.49 9.20 -46.09
CA PRO A 730 21.28 9.02 -46.89
C PRO A 730 21.23 10.05 -48.01
N THR A 731 21.15 9.57 -49.25
CA THR A 731 21.23 10.39 -50.47
C THR A 731 20.20 10.00 -51.52
N PHE A 732 19.70 11.00 -52.25
CA PHE A 732 18.97 10.83 -53.50
C PHE A 732 19.91 11.07 -54.68
N VAL A 733 19.74 10.30 -55.75
CA VAL A 733 20.43 10.48 -57.03
C VAL A 733 19.39 10.87 -58.10
N LYS A 734 19.71 11.92 -58.85
CA LYS A 734 18.92 12.43 -59.97
C LYS A 734 19.25 11.75 -61.31
N LYS A 735 18.38 11.95 -62.31
CA LYS A 735 18.58 11.55 -63.72
C LYS A 735 19.84 12.14 -64.36
N ASP A 736 20.26 13.32 -63.92
CA ASP A 736 21.51 13.98 -64.35
C ASP A 736 22.76 13.46 -63.62
N GLY A 737 22.61 12.49 -62.71
CA GLY A 737 23.70 11.93 -61.90
C GLY A 737 24.06 12.76 -60.66
N SER A 738 23.49 13.96 -60.47
CA SER A 738 23.72 14.77 -59.28
C SER A 738 23.08 14.15 -58.02
N VAL A 739 23.63 14.52 -56.86
CA VAL A 739 23.33 13.86 -55.58
C VAL A 739 22.85 14.89 -54.55
N ILE A 740 21.70 14.63 -53.93
CA ILE A 740 21.14 15.43 -52.84
C ILE A 740 21.25 14.64 -51.53
N ARG A 741 21.71 15.27 -50.45
CA ARG A 741 21.73 14.67 -49.11
C ARG A 741 20.37 14.84 -48.44
N LEU A 742 19.82 13.78 -47.84
CA LEU A 742 18.53 13.86 -47.12
C LEU A 742 18.62 14.65 -45.81
N THR A 743 19.83 14.88 -45.28
CA THR A 743 20.09 15.77 -44.13
C THR A 743 19.91 17.24 -44.45
N ASP A 744 20.02 17.61 -45.72
CA ASP A 744 19.98 18.99 -46.20
C ASP A 744 18.55 19.34 -46.67
N LEU A 745 17.66 18.34 -46.71
CA LEU A 745 16.24 18.45 -47.03
C LEU A 745 15.39 18.42 -45.76
N LYS A 746 14.48 19.39 -45.63
CA LYS A 746 13.45 19.39 -44.58
C LYS A 746 12.41 18.29 -44.85
N TRP A 747 12.38 17.25 -44.01
CA TRP A 747 11.32 16.25 -44.06
C TRP A 747 9.94 16.85 -43.76
N THR A 748 8.89 16.25 -44.34
CA THR A 748 7.49 16.66 -44.12
C THR A 748 6.99 16.26 -42.74
N GLN A 749 7.40 15.09 -42.24
CA GLN A 749 7.03 14.56 -40.93
C GLN A 749 8.11 13.61 -40.42
N ALA A 750 8.35 13.60 -39.11
CA ALA A 750 9.09 12.56 -38.41
C ALA A 750 8.33 12.10 -37.16
N THR A 751 8.40 10.81 -36.84
CA THR A 751 7.90 10.19 -35.60
C THR A 751 8.91 9.17 -35.08
N GLN A 752 8.92 8.92 -33.77
CA GLN A 752 9.77 7.90 -33.12
C GLN A 752 9.11 7.38 -31.83
N GLY A 753 9.52 6.19 -31.37
CA GLY A 753 9.02 5.57 -30.14
C GLY A 753 9.48 6.29 -28.86
N TRP A 754 10.75 6.71 -28.83
CA TRP A 754 11.36 7.40 -27.70
C TRP A 754 12.40 8.44 -28.16
N GLY A 755 12.73 9.39 -27.29
CA GLY A 755 13.78 10.38 -27.55
C GLY A 755 13.46 11.30 -28.75
N LYS A 756 14.49 11.71 -29.49
CA LYS A 756 14.39 12.67 -30.59
C LYS A 756 15.00 12.15 -31.89
N THR A 757 14.22 12.14 -32.97
CA THR A 757 14.76 12.00 -34.35
C THR A 757 15.51 13.27 -34.75
N GLY A 758 16.72 13.15 -35.30
CA GLY A 758 17.50 14.33 -35.69
C GLY A 758 18.69 14.07 -36.61
N VAL A 759 19.05 15.09 -37.40
CA VAL A 759 20.29 15.14 -38.17
C VAL A 759 21.48 15.24 -37.21
N GLY A 760 22.51 14.42 -37.39
CA GLY A 760 23.76 14.49 -36.62
C GLY A 760 23.67 14.10 -35.15
N ILE A 761 22.50 13.71 -34.64
CA ILE A 761 22.28 13.22 -33.27
C ILE A 761 21.68 11.81 -33.25
N SER A 762 21.99 11.04 -32.21
CA SER A 762 21.28 9.80 -31.85
C SER A 762 20.06 10.13 -30.96
N PRO A 763 19.17 9.16 -30.68
CA PRO A 763 17.89 9.44 -30.03
C PRO A 763 17.99 9.98 -28.60
N THR A 764 19.11 9.72 -27.92
CA THR A 764 19.46 10.26 -26.59
C THR A 764 19.84 11.75 -26.62
N GLY A 765 20.01 12.34 -27.81
CA GLY A 765 20.55 13.69 -28.02
C GLY A 765 22.07 13.75 -28.15
N ALA A 766 22.79 12.64 -27.91
CA ALA A 766 24.24 12.57 -28.14
C ALA A 766 24.59 12.66 -29.64
N LYS A 767 25.82 13.07 -29.98
CA LYS A 767 26.33 13.09 -31.36
C LYS A 767 26.17 11.71 -32.03
N LEU A 768 25.68 11.68 -33.26
CA LEU A 768 25.46 10.44 -34.01
C LEU A 768 26.78 9.79 -34.44
N VAL A 769 27.06 8.62 -33.89
CA VAL A 769 28.16 7.72 -34.27
C VAL A 769 27.57 6.33 -34.54
N ARG A 770 28.12 5.59 -35.50
CA ARG A 770 27.66 4.23 -35.85
C ARG A 770 28.27 3.19 -34.92
N ALA A 771 27.55 2.11 -34.62
CA ALA A 771 27.99 1.05 -33.70
C ALA A 771 29.36 0.45 -34.08
N ASP A 772 29.62 0.22 -35.38
CA ASP A 772 30.91 -0.26 -35.89
C ASP A 772 32.07 0.76 -35.83
N LYS A 773 31.82 1.96 -35.26
CA LYS A 773 32.74 3.08 -35.06
C LYS A 773 33.42 3.62 -36.33
N LYS A 774 32.98 3.22 -37.52
CA LYS A 774 33.51 3.78 -38.78
C LYS A 774 33.00 5.21 -38.99
N ALA A 775 33.84 6.02 -39.63
CA ALA A 775 33.49 7.39 -39.99
C ALA A 775 32.26 7.45 -40.90
N MET A 776 31.50 8.53 -40.76
CA MET A 776 30.30 8.87 -41.50
C MET A 776 30.26 10.40 -41.61
N ALA A 777 30.14 10.94 -42.81
CA ALA A 777 30.18 12.38 -43.03
C ALA A 777 28.89 13.09 -42.54
N PHE A 778 27.74 12.45 -42.68
CA PHE A 778 26.42 12.96 -42.27
C PHE A 778 25.42 11.82 -42.10
N GLY A 779 24.38 12.01 -41.29
CA GLY A 779 23.35 11.00 -41.07
C GLY A 779 22.20 11.47 -40.17
N ILE A 780 21.19 10.61 -40.03
CA ILE A 780 19.98 10.87 -39.24
C ILE A 780 19.79 9.73 -38.23
N GLY A 781 19.70 10.04 -36.93
CA GLY A 781 19.45 9.07 -35.87
C GLY A 781 17.98 9.07 -35.45
N SER A 782 17.45 7.90 -35.08
CA SER A 782 16.08 7.74 -34.58
C SER A 782 15.89 6.44 -33.78
N HIS A 783 14.89 6.39 -32.91
CA HIS A 783 14.55 5.25 -32.05
C HIS A 783 13.36 4.47 -32.63
N ALA A 784 13.45 3.14 -32.68
CA ALA A 784 12.40 2.30 -33.26
C ALA A 784 11.19 2.13 -32.30
N VAL A 785 9.95 2.25 -32.75
CA VAL A 785 9.50 2.44 -34.14
C VAL A 785 9.54 3.91 -34.55
N SER A 786 10.13 4.21 -35.71
CA SER A 786 10.18 5.56 -36.27
C SER A 786 9.93 5.62 -37.78
N VAL A 787 9.38 6.75 -38.24
CA VAL A 787 9.14 7.05 -39.65
C VAL A 787 9.58 8.48 -39.94
N ILE A 788 10.40 8.69 -40.98
CA ILE A 788 10.74 10.00 -41.56
C ILE A 788 10.16 10.03 -42.97
N SER A 789 9.37 11.05 -43.28
CA SER A 789 8.59 11.15 -44.53
C SER A 789 8.95 12.38 -45.34
N TYR A 790 9.24 12.19 -46.62
CA TYR A 790 9.43 13.23 -47.62
C TYR A 790 8.30 13.11 -48.65
N LYS A 791 7.33 14.03 -48.60
CA LYS A 791 6.24 14.12 -49.58
C LYS A 791 6.63 15.02 -50.75
N ASN A 792 5.91 14.90 -51.86
CA ASN A 792 6.13 15.65 -53.11
C ASN A 792 7.53 15.46 -53.70
N LEU A 793 7.99 14.21 -53.79
CA LEU A 793 9.30 13.87 -54.33
C LEU A 793 9.42 14.34 -55.81
N PRO A 794 10.44 15.13 -56.16
CA PRO A 794 10.70 15.54 -57.54
C PRO A 794 10.91 14.36 -58.51
N SER A 795 10.31 14.42 -59.70
CA SER A 795 10.31 13.33 -60.70
C SER A 795 11.61 13.21 -61.52
N ASP A 796 12.61 14.02 -61.22
CA ASP A 796 13.99 13.89 -61.65
C ASP A 796 14.83 13.04 -60.68
N ILE A 797 14.37 12.78 -59.45
CA ILE A 797 14.95 11.79 -58.54
C ILE A 797 14.54 10.39 -58.99
N ILE A 798 15.53 9.48 -59.07
CA ILE A 798 15.36 8.10 -59.54
C ILE A 798 15.95 7.06 -58.60
N ARG A 799 16.83 7.43 -57.68
CA ARG A 799 17.53 6.44 -56.83
C ARG A 799 17.75 6.95 -55.42
N PHE A 800 17.69 6.04 -54.45
CA PHE A 800 18.08 6.28 -53.07
C PHE A 800 19.26 5.40 -52.67
N LYS A 801 20.25 5.98 -51.98
CA LYS A 801 21.42 5.26 -51.45
C LYS A 801 21.67 5.63 -49.99
N CYS A 802 21.95 4.63 -49.15
CA CYS A 802 22.26 4.81 -47.73
C CYS A 802 22.92 3.56 -47.15
N VAL A 803 23.72 3.71 -46.08
CA VAL A 803 24.09 2.60 -45.20
C VAL A 803 23.28 2.71 -43.91
N ALA A 804 22.43 1.74 -43.64
CA ALA A 804 21.70 1.65 -42.38
C ALA A 804 22.48 0.80 -41.36
N GLY A 805 22.44 1.18 -40.09
CA GLY A 805 23.08 0.46 -38.99
C GLY A 805 22.62 0.99 -37.63
N LEU A 806 23.05 0.36 -36.54
CA LEU A 806 22.77 0.89 -35.20
C LEU A 806 23.64 2.13 -34.91
N ALA A 807 23.09 3.06 -34.13
CA ALA A 807 23.87 4.10 -33.46
C ALA A 807 24.64 3.47 -32.30
N ASP A 808 25.82 4.00 -31.96
CA ASP A 808 26.65 3.43 -30.88
C ASP A 808 26.04 3.58 -29.48
N THR A 809 25.02 4.42 -29.31
CA THR A 809 24.19 4.52 -28.11
C THR A 809 23.17 3.39 -27.95
N HIS A 810 23.13 2.39 -28.82
CA HIS A 810 22.09 1.34 -28.82
C HIS A 810 22.11 0.36 -27.62
N GLY A 811 23.20 0.26 -26.85
CA GLY A 811 23.22 -0.51 -25.59
C GLY A 811 22.76 -1.99 -25.62
N GLY A 812 22.65 -2.62 -26.80
CA GLY A 812 22.07 -3.97 -26.97
C GLY A 812 20.92 -4.08 -27.99
N GLY A 813 20.30 -2.95 -28.37
CA GLY A 813 19.10 -2.88 -29.22
C GLY A 813 19.23 -3.56 -30.59
N GLN A 814 18.09 -3.96 -31.18
CA GLN A 814 17.98 -4.63 -32.47
C GLN A 814 16.88 -4.02 -33.32
N VAL A 815 17.14 -3.77 -34.61
CA VAL A 815 16.23 -3.03 -35.51
C VAL A 815 16.10 -3.66 -36.89
N ARG A 816 15.05 -3.30 -37.63
CA ARG A 816 14.94 -3.52 -39.08
C ARG A 816 14.62 -2.21 -39.79
N PHE A 817 15.36 -1.90 -40.85
CA PHE A 817 15.20 -0.68 -41.65
C PHE A 817 14.36 -0.95 -42.90
N TYR A 818 13.61 0.05 -43.36
CA TYR A 818 12.79 -0.02 -44.55
C TYR A 818 12.82 1.28 -45.35
N VAL A 819 12.81 1.15 -46.68
CA VAL A 819 12.71 2.23 -47.67
C VAL A 819 11.45 1.98 -48.49
N SER A 820 10.54 2.95 -48.58
CA SER A 820 9.20 2.69 -49.11
C SER A 820 8.49 3.92 -49.71
N ASN A 821 7.56 3.67 -50.63
CA ASN A 821 6.72 4.68 -51.29
C ASN A 821 5.42 5.01 -50.53
N LYS A 822 5.22 4.40 -49.35
CA LYS A 822 4.07 4.57 -48.47
C LYS A 822 4.47 4.28 -47.02
N VAL A 823 3.87 4.97 -46.05
CA VAL A 823 4.12 4.73 -44.62
C VAL A 823 3.80 3.27 -44.25
N ILE A 824 4.79 2.56 -43.72
CA ILE A 824 4.65 1.17 -43.28
C ILE A 824 3.96 1.14 -41.91
N LYS A 825 2.82 0.44 -41.83
CA LYS A 825 2.01 0.29 -40.61
C LYS A 825 2.11 -1.08 -39.93
N LYS A 826 2.87 -2.03 -40.52
CA LYS A 826 3.12 -3.38 -40.00
C LYS A 826 4.54 -3.80 -40.37
N PHE A 827 5.30 -4.32 -39.42
CA PHE A 827 6.73 -4.63 -39.58
C PHE A 827 6.97 -6.14 -39.73
N ALA A 828 7.99 -6.50 -40.52
CA ALA A 828 8.41 -7.88 -40.77
C ALA A 828 9.46 -8.39 -39.76
N GLY A 829 10.03 -7.48 -38.96
CA GLY A 829 10.40 -7.82 -37.58
C GLY A 829 9.13 -7.75 -36.74
N GLY A 830 8.82 -8.82 -36.01
CA GLY A 830 7.68 -8.88 -35.09
C GLY A 830 7.95 -8.12 -33.81
N GLY A 831 8.21 -6.81 -33.93
CA GLY A 831 8.35 -5.90 -32.80
C GLY A 831 7.21 -6.11 -31.81
N LYS A 832 7.56 -6.23 -30.52
CA LYS A 832 6.87 -7.11 -29.55
C LYS A 832 5.36 -7.08 -29.77
N LYS A 833 4.80 -8.21 -30.26
CA LYS A 833 3.35 -8.41 -30.38
C LYS A 833 2.74 -8.05 -29.03
N GLN A 834 2.16 -6.85 -28.90
CA GLN A 834 1.64 -6.39 -27.62
C GLN A 834 0.66 -7.46 -27.16
N ILE A 835 0.93 -8.01 -25.98
CA ILE A 835 0.08 -9.03 -25.40
C ILE A 835 -1.26 -8.33 -25.21
N VAL A 836 -2.26 -8.74 -26.00
CA VAL A 836 -3.55 -8.08 -26.07
C VAL A 836 -4.12 -8.05 -24.67
N GLU A 837 -4.13 -6.85 -24.09
CA GLU A 837 -4.43 -6.63 -22.69
C GLU A 837 -5.92 -6.91 -22.49
N GLY A 838 -6.21 -8.02 -21.82
CA GLY A 838 -7.58 -8.41 -21.54
C GLY A 838 -8.23 -7.47 -20.50
N PRO A 839 -9.57 -7.45 -20.41
CA PRO A 839 -10.27 -6.59 -19.47
C PRO A 839 -9.85 -6.90 -18.03
N HIS A 840 -9.33 -5.88 -17.33
CA HIS A 840 -8.78 -5.97 -15.97
C HIS A 840 -9.27 -4.87 -15.01
N ALA A 841 -10.07 -3.96 -15.55
CA ALA A 841 -10.57 -2.74 -14.88
C ALA A 841 -11.93 -2.31 -15.47
N ILE A 842 -12.75 -3.31 -15.81
CA ILE A 842 -14.14 -3.18 -16.24
C ILE A 842 -14.93 -4.11 -15.30
N PRO A 843 -16.02 -3.64 -14.65
CA PRO A 843 -16.82 -4.48 -13.76
C PRO A 843 -17.33 -5.75 -14.47
N ASN A 844 -17.26 -6.88 -13.77
CA ASN A 844 -17.73 -8.16 -14.30
C ASN A 844 -18.24 -9.03 -13.14
N SER A 845 -19.37 -8.66 -12.53
CA SER A 845 -19.94 -9.44 -11.42
C SER A 845 -20.17 -10.91 -11.77
N ALA A 846 -20.49 -11.23 -13.03
CA ALA A 846 -20.74 -12.60 -13.48
C ALA A 846 -19.50 -13.53 -13.37
N SER A 847 -18.30 -12.97 -13.24
CA SER A 847 -17.06 -13.75 -13.04
C SER A 847 -16.84 -14.19 -11.59
N ILE A 848 -17.40 -13.48 -10.60
CA ILE A 848 -16.97 -13.53 -9.19
C ILE A 848 -17.37 -14.84 -8.51
N LEU A 849 -18.65 -15.23 -8.58
CA LEU A 849 -19.12 -16.50 -8.01
C LEU A 849 -18.35 -17.71 -8.60
N PRO A 850 -18.22 -17.85 -9.93
CA PRO A 850 -17.33 -18.84 -10.52
C PRO A 850 -15.88 -18.77 -10.01
N HIS A 851 -15.36 -17.58 -9.72
CA HIS A 851 -13.99 -17.39 -9.26
C HIS A 851 -13.77 -17.90 -7.84
N VAL A 852 -14.56 -17.44 -6.87
CA VAL A 852 -14.44 -17.93 -5.48
C VAL A 852 -14.76 -19.42 -5.38
N ALA A 853 -15.69 -19.93 -6.20
CA ALA A 853 -15.98 -21.37 -6.24
C ALA A 853 -14.79 -22.20 -6.76
N ARG A 854 -14.02 -21.70 -7.74
CA ARG A 854 -12.76 -22.35 -8.18
C ARG A 854 -11.68 -22.26 -7.11
N LYS A 855 -11.48 -21.10 -6.47
CA LYS A 855 -10.51 -20.94 -5.37
C LYS A 855 -10.86 -21.86 -4.18
N ALA A 856 -12.15 -22.02 -3.86
CA ALA A 856 -12.63 -23.00 -2.87
C ALA A 856 -12.35 -24.46 -3.29
N LEU A 857 -12.62 -24.86 -4.54
CA LEU A 857 -12.27 -26.19 -5.05
C LEU A 857 -10.77 -26.49 -4.95
N VAL A 858 -9.91 -25.50 -5.24
CA VAL A 858 -8.45 -25.60 -5.07
C VAL A 858 -8.07 -25.77 -3.60
N ALA A 859 -8.63 -24.94 -2.70
CA ALA A 859 -8.38 -25.03 -1.26
C ALA A 859 -8.78 -26.39 -0.65
N LEU A 860 -9.92 -26.95 -1.08
CA LEU A 860 -10.41 -28.29 -0.71
C LEU A 860 -9.60 -29.43 -1.35
N ARG A 861 -8.66 -29.13 -2.25
CA ARG A 861 -7.92 -30.12 -3.06
C ARG A 861 -8.84 -31.08 -3.81
N ALA A 862 -9.91 -30.55 -4.42
CA ALA A 862 -11.00 -31.32 -5.04
C ALA A 862 -10.65 -32.01 -6.39
N GLY A 863 -9.38 -32.41 -6.58
CA GLY A 863 -8.83 -32.92 -7.84
C GLY A 863 -9.67 -34.03 -8.51
N PRO A 864 -9.95 -35.15 -7.82
CA PRO A 864 -10.77 -36.24 -8.38
C PRO A 864 -12.16 -35.77 -8.84
N ALA A 865 -12.88 -35.01 -8.03
CA ALA A 865 -14.20 -34.48 -8.37
C ALA A 865 -14.17 -33.53 -9.58
N CYS A 866 -13.12 -32.71 -9.70
CA CYS A 866 -12.90 -31.90 -10.89
C CYS A 866 -12.57 -32.74 -12.13
N VAL A 867 -11.86 -33.86 -11.99
CA VAL A 867 -11.57 -34.79 -13.10
C VAL A 867 -12.82 -35.53 -13.58
N ASP A 868 -13.68 -35.97 -12.65
CA ASP A 868 -14.96 -36.63 -12.96
C ASP A 868 -15.95 -35.68 -13.66
N ALA A 869 -15.90 -34.38 -13.33
CA ALA A 869 -16.70 -33.36 -14.01
C ALA A 869 -16.28 -33.08 -15.48
N ILE A 870 -15.14 -33.59 -15.96
CA ILE A 870 -14.68 -33.39 -17.34
C ILE A 870 -15.62 -34.11 -18.32
N GLY A 871 -16.24 -33.36 -19.22
CA GLY A 871 -17.27 -33.84 -20.15
C GLY A 871 -18.70 -33.54 -19.72
N THR A 872 -18.92 -33.10 -18.47
CA THR A 872 -20.22 -32.58 -17.98
C THR A 872 -20.38 -31.08 -18.32
N PRO A 873 -21.54 -30.44 -18.06
CA PRO A 873 -21.67 -28.99 -18.13
C PRO A 873 -20.68 -28.21 -17.24
N ASN A 874 -20.21 -28.82 -16.14
CA ASN A 874 -19.30 -28.18 -15.18
C ASN A 874 -17.82 -28.22 -15.62
N GLN A 875 -17.51 -28.80 -16.80
CA GLN A 875 -16.13 -29.06 -17.21
C GLN A 875 -15.27 -27.80 -17.34
N SER A 876 -15.83 -26.66 -17.72
CA SER A 876 -15.06 -25.40 -17.87
C SER A 876 -14.53 -24.91 -16.53
N GLY A 877 -15.38 -24.87 -15.50
CA GLY A 877 -14.96 -24.53 -14.13
C GLY A 877 -14.01 -25.56 -13.53
N ALA A 878 -14.31 -26.84 -13.73
CA ALA A 878 -13.48 -27.95 -13.24
C ALA A 878 -12.04 -27.94 -13.79
N LEU A 879 -11.89 -27.82 -15.12
CA LEU A 879 -10.59 -27.74 -15.78
C LEU A 879 -9.82 -26.47 -15.43
N MET A 880 -10.53 -25.38 -15.12
CA MET A 880 -9.95 -24.10 -14.70
C MET A 880 -9.55 -24.09 -13.22
N ALA A 881 -10.19 -24.88 -12.35
CA ALA A 881 -9.70 -25.16 -11.00
C ALA A 881 -8.45 -26.07 -11.03
N LEU A 882 -8.48 -27.14 -11.85
CA LEU A 882 -7.36 -28.08 -12.00
C LEU A 882 -6.04 -27.42 -12.41
N ARG A 883 -6.07 -26.31 -13.15
CA ARG A 883 -4.90 -25.47 -13.49
C ARG A 883 -4.02 -25.07 -12.29
N TYR A 884 -4.59 -25.01 -11.08
CA TYR A 884 -3.94 -24.55 -9.86
C TYR A 884 -3.79 -25.67 -8.81
N MET A 885 -3.97 -26.94 -9.20
CA MET A 885 -3.91 -28.10 -8.30
C MET A 885 -2.61 -28.90 -8.47
N HIS A 886 -1.48 -28.30 -8.06
CA HIS A 886 -0.14 -28.94 -8.07
C HIS A 886 -0.01 -30.00 -6.97
N HIS A 887 -0.78 -31.08 -7.10
CA HIS A 887 -0.82 -32.23 -6.20
C HIS A 887 -0.76 -33.53 -7.02
N PRO A 888 0.09 -34.52 -6.67
CA PRO A 888 0.23 -35.76 -7.43
C PRO A 888 -1.10 -36.47 -7.73
N GLU A 889 -1.98 -36.61 -6.73
CA GLU A 889 -3.32 -37.22 -6.87
C GLU A 889 -4.16 -36.59 -8.00
N ALA A 890 -4.19 -35.26 -8.06
CA ALA A 890 -4.98 -34.50 -9.04
C ALA A 890 -4.38 -34.62 -10.45
N VAL A 891 -3.05 -34.57 -10.57
CA VAL A 891 -2.34 -34.77 -11.83
C VAL A 891 -2.52 -36.20 -12.34
N ASP A 892 -2.38 -37.21 -11.49
CA ASP A 892 -2.48 -38.63 -11.88
C ASP A 892 -3.89 -38.99 -12.34
N ALA A 893 -4.92 -38.44 -11.69
CA ALA A 893 -6.30 -38.54 -12.16
C ALA A 893 -6.47 -37.84 -13.53
N LEU A 894 -5.92 -36.65 -13.71
CA LEU A 894 -6.01 -35.88 -14.96
C LEU A 894 -5.26 -36.54 -16.13
N LEU A 895 -4.09 -37.13 -15.89
CA LEU A 895 -3.32 -37.91 -16.87
C LEU A 895 -4.09 -39.17 -17.31
N LYS A 896 -4.65 -39.93 -16.35
CA LYS A 896 -5.52 -41.08 -16.63
C LYS A 896 -6.77 -40.69 -17.43
N ARG A 897 -7.33 -39.49 -17.19
CA ARG A 897 -8.44 -38.93 -17.98
C ARG A 897 -8.00 -38.47 -19.36
N PHE A 898 -6.83 -37.85 -19.49
CA PHE A 898 -6.26 -37.36 -20.75
C PHE A 898 -6.02 -38.48 -21.75
N GLU A 899 -5.41 -39.58 -21.30
CA GLU A 899 -5.15 -40.74 -22.15
C GLU A 899 -6.45 -41.33 -22.70
N LYS A 900 -7.41 -41.61 -21.81
CA LYS A 900 -8.74 -42.17 -22.13
C LYS A 900 -9.66 -41.24 -22.93
N THR A 901 -9.40 -39.94 -23.00
CA THR A 901 -10.28 -39.00 -23.72
C THR A 901 -10.03 -39.03 -25.22
N LEU A 902 -11.04 -39.43 -26.01
CA LEU A 902 -10.97 -39.49 -27.48
C LEU A 902 -11.48 -38.22 -28.18
N LYS A 903 -12.44 -37.49 -27.59
CA LYS A 903 -13.00 -36.27 -28.18
C LYS A 903 -11.95 -35.15 -28.21
N SER A 904 -11.53 -34.75 -29.42
CA SER A 904 -10.38 -33.85 -29.63
C SER A 904 -10.47 -32.52 -28.84
N ASP A 905 -11.59 -31.78 -28.91
CA ASP A 905 -11.80 -30.55 -28.12
C ASP A 905 -11.61 -30.78 -26.60
N THR A 906 -12.22 -31.81 -26.03
CA THR A 906 -12.08 -32.13 -24.60
C THR A 906 -10.64 -32.55 -24.27
N LYS A 907 -9.98 -33.30 -25.16
CA LYS A 907 -8.56 -33.68 -25.02
C LYS A 907 -7.65 -32.44 -25.03
N GLN A 908 -7.91 -31.49 -25.93
CA GLN A 908 -7.20 -30.21 -26.02
C GLN A 908 -7.40 -29.32 -24.78
N ARG A 909 -8.61 -29.31 -24.19
CA ARG A 909 -8.88 -28.58 -22.93
C ARG A 909 -8.19 -29.21 -21.73
N ILE A 910 -8.10 -30.54 -21.66
CA ILE A 910 -7.28 -31.24 -20.67
C ILE A 910 -5.79 -30.90 -20.88
N ALA A 911 -5.32 -30.88 -22.12
CA ALA A 911 -3.94 -30.53 -22.43
C ALA A 911 -3.56 -29.11 -21.97
N ARG A 912 -4.47 -28.13 -22.05
CA ARG A 912 -4.26 -26.80 -21.44
C ARG A 912 -4.02 -26.87 -19.93
N SER A 913 -4.82 -27.66 -19.22
CA SER A 913 -4.66 -27.82 -17.76
C SER A 913 -3.34 -28.53 -17.43
N LEU A 914 -2.96 -29.57 -18.19
CA LEU A 914 -1.67 -30.25 -18.05
C LEU A 914 -0.48 -29.33 -18.36
N VAL A 915 -0.54 -28.51 -19.43
CA VAL A 915 0.50 -27.53 -19.75
C VAL A 915 0.68 -26.52 -18.60
N ARG A 916 -0.41 -25.98 -18.03
CA ARG A 916 -0.31 -25.10 -16.85
C ARG A 916 0.34 -25.81 -15.65
N LEU A 917 -0.02 -27.08 -15.43
CA LEU A 917 0.53 -27.90 -14.34
C LEU A 917 1.97 -28.38 -14.58
N ALA A 918 2.55 -28.22 -15.77
CA ALA A 918 3.91 -28.70 -16.07
C ALA A 918 4.99 -28.00 -15.22
N ASN A 919 4.77 -26.73 -14.84
CA ASN A 919 5.60 -25.98 -13.91
C ASN A 919 4.74 -25.42 -12.77
N LYS A 920 5.39 -24.95 -11.70
CA LYS A 920 4.81 -24.08 -10.68
C LYS A 920 5.62 -22.79 -10.57
N GLU A 921 5.12 -21.80 -9.83
CA GLU A 921 5.95 -20.66 -9.43
C GLU A 921 7.10 -21.13 -8.51
N LYS A 922 8.24 -20.45 -8.57
CA LYS A 922 9.36 -20.69 -7.64
C LYS A 922 8.89 -20.39 -6.22
N VAL A 923 9.24 -21.25 -5.26
CA VAL A 923 8.97 -20.97 -3.83
C VAL A 923 9.62 -19.64 -3.46
N TYR A 924 8.82 -18.69 -2.96
CA TYR A 924 9.30 -17.36 -2.62
C TYR A 924 10.19 -17.41 -1.38
N GLN A 925 11.31 -16.68 -1.43
CA GLN A 925 12.34 -16.65 -0.37
C GLN A 925 12.81 -15.21 -0.08
N GLY A 926 12.00 -14.20 -0.41
CA GLY A 926 12.36 -12.79 -0.24
C GLY A 926 13.52 -12.34 -1.15
N ASP A 927 13.91 -13.18 -2.12
CA ASP A 927 15.11 -13.01 -2.92
C ASP A 927 14.82 -12.40 -4.31
N THR A 928 13.60 -12.53 -4.80
CA THR A 928 13.14 -11.99 -6.10
C THR A 928 12.18 -10.80 -5.95
N TRP A 929 12.30 -9.85 -6.87
CA TRP A 929 11.35 -8.77 -7.13
C TRP A 929 11.57 -8.28 -8.56
N TRP A 930 10.50 -7.97 -9.27
CA TRP A 930 10.52 -7.62 -10.70
C TRP A 930 10.77 -6.14 -10.99
N GLY A 931 10.83 -5.31 -9.95
CA GLY A 931 10.94 -3.86 -10.10
C GLY A 931 9.65 -3.24 -10.66
N THR A 932 9.71 -1.96 -11.00
CA THR A 932 8.54 -1.21 -11.49
C THR A 932 8.23 -1.46 -12.98
N ARG A 933 8.57 -2.64 -13.53
CA ARG A 933 8.32 -3.07 -14.93
C ARG A 933 8.28 -4.61 -15.07
N PRO A 934 7.26 -5.30 -14.51
CA PRO A 934 7.14 -6.77 -14.60
C PRO A 934 6.99 -7.32 -16.02
N ASP A 935 7.42 -8.58 -16.19
CA ASP A 935 7.19 -9.38 -17.39
C ASP A 935 5.72 -9.81 -17.54
N THR A 936 5.03 -9.24 -18.54
CA THR A 936 3.60 -9.42 -18.82
C THR A 936 3.22 -10.80 -19.39
N ARG A 937 4.15 -11.76 -19.44
CA ARG A 937 3.92 -13.07 -20.09
C ARG A 937 3.22 -14.10 -19.20
N GLY A 938 3.35 -14.07 -17.88
CA GLY A 938 2.79 -15.08 -16.95
C GLY A 938 3.05 -16.53 -17.38
N PRO A 939 2.24 -17.53 -16.94
CA PRO A 939 1.30 -17.51 -15.81
C PRO A 939 2.02 -17.69 -14.46
N TYR A 940 3.34 -17.83 -14.50
CA TYR A 940 4.31 -17.85 -13.40
C TYR A 940 5.42 -16.89 -13.81
N TYR A 941 5.95 -16.09 -12.91
CA TYR A 941 7.10 -15.23 -13.13
C TYR A 941 8.39 -16.06 -13.27
N TYR A 942 8.62 -17.02 -12.37
CA TYR A 942 9.78 -17.94 -12.39
C TYR A 942 9.32 -19.40 -12.49
N PRO A 943 8.82 -19.84 -13.68
CA PRO A 943 8.31 -21.19 -13.88
C PRO A 943 9.38 -22.25 -13.56
N THR A 944 9.09 -23.06 -12.56
CA THR A 944 10.01 -24.04 -11.96
C THR A 944 9.41 -25.45 -12.05
N PRO A 945 10.19 -26.47 -12.47
CA PRO A 945 9.77 -27.86 -12.44
C PRO A 945 9.43 -28.39 -11.04
N TRP A 946 8.67 -29.47 -10.98
CA TRP A 946 8.29 -30.19 -9.77
C TRP A 946 8.08 -31.68 -10.06
N GLU A 947 7.69 -32.47 -9.06
CA GLU A 947 7.71 -33.94 -9.10
C GLU A 947 6.94 -34.56 -10.28
N LYS A 948 5.89 -33.89 -10.79
CA LYS A 948 5.07 -34.37 -11.92
C LYS A 948 5.40 -33.75 -13.28
N THR A 949 6.38 -32.85 -13.38
CA THR A 949 6.74 -32.17 -14.65
C THR A 949 7.03 -33.15 -15.78
N GLU A 950 7.83 -34.20 -15.51
CA GLU A 950 8.27 -35.13 -16.54
C GLU A 950 7.16 -36.10 -16.99
N GLU A 951 6.31 -36.58 -16.07
CA GLU A 951 5.12 -37.37 -16.42
C GLU A 951 4.16 -36.58 -17.32
N ILE A 952 3.96 -35.29 -17.01
CA ILE A 952 3.18 -34.34 -17.81
C ILE A 952 3.81 -34.16 -19.20
N HIS A 953 5.13 -33.95 -19.28
CA HIS A 953 5.85 -33.81 -20.55
C HIS A 953 5.67 -35.05 -21.44
N GLN A 954 5.90 -36.25 -20.90
CA GLN A 954 5.78 -37.50 -21.65
C GLN A 954 4.37 -37.72 -22.20
N ALA A 955 3.33 -37.44 -21.40
CA ALA A 955 1.95 -37.53 -21.84
C ALA A 955 1.61 -36.52 -22.95
N LEU A 956 2.04 -35.26 -22.82
CA LEU A 956 1.83 -34.23 -23.84
C LEU A 956 2.58 -34.52 -25.14
N VAL A 957 3.82 -35.02 -25.07
CA VAL A 957 4.63 -35.43 -26.23
C VAL A 957 4.00 -36.64 -26.94
N LYS A 958 3.53 -37.64 -26.18
CA LYS A 958 2.78 -38.79 -26.73
C LYS A 958 1.54 -38.33 -27.49
N ALA A 959 0.74 -37.44 -26.89
CA ALA A 959 -0.46 -36.88 -27.50
C ALA A 959 -0.16 -36.00 -28.73
N ALA A 960 0.89 -35.19 -28.71
CA ALA A 960 1.26 -34.35 -29.85
C ALA A 960 1.86 -35.15 -31.02
N LYS A 961 2.51 -36.28 -30.76
CA LYS A 961 3.04 -37.18 -31.80
C LYS A 961 1.95 -38.07 -32.42
N MET A 962 1.11 -38.70 -31.59
CA MET A 962 0.10 -39.68 -32.01
C MET A 962 -1.28 -39.09 -32.33
N GLY A 963 -1.58 -37.86 -31.86
CA GLY A 963 -2.87 -37.21 -32.03
C GLY A 963 -3.02 -36.44 -33.34
N ASP A 964 -4.21 -35.87 -33.54
CA ASP A 964 -4.54 -35.08 -34.72
C ASP A 964 -3.72 -33.76 -34.82
N PRO A 965 -3.59 -33.15 -36.01
CA PRO A 965 -2.80 -31.93 -36.20
C PRO A 965 -3.27 -30.73 -35.36
N ALA A 966 -4.57 -30.59 -35.08
CA ALA A 966 -5.07 -29.51 -34.25
C ALA A 966 -4.71 -29.75 -32.76
N THR A 967 -4.77 -30.99 -32.29
CA THR A 967 -4.27 -31.37 -30.95
C THR A 967 -2.78 -31.08 -30.81
N ARG A 968 -1.95 -31.41 -31.82
CA ARG A 968 -0.52 -31.04 -31.84
C ARG A 968 -0.34 -29.52 -31.79
N PHE A 969 -0.99 -28.79 -32.69
CA PHE A 969 -0.92 -27.33 -32.77
C PHE A 969 -1.31 -26.67 -31.45
N VAL A 970 -2.41 -27.10 -30.83
CA VAL A 970 -2.90 -26.57 -29.56
C VAL A 970 -1.90 -26.85 -28.43
N ILE A 971 -1.34 -28.06 -28.31
CA ILE A 971 -0.31 -28.35 -27.29
C ILE A 971 0.90 -27.43 -27.46
N SER A 972 1.47 -27.34 -28.67
CA SER A 972 2.67 -26.53 -28.92
C SER A 972 2.42 -25.03 -28.74
N LYS A 973 1.25 -24.51 -29.14
CA LYS A 973 0.88 -23.09 -28.94
C LYS A 973 0.50 -22.77 -27.49
N LEU A 974 0.07 -23.75 -26.69
CA LEU A 974 -0.12 -23.58 -25.25
C LEU A 974 1.22 -23.63 -24.49
N ALA A 975 2.14 -24.51 -24.87
CA ALA A 975 3.49 -24.53 -24.30
C ALA A 975 4.24 -23.20 -24.60
N GLU A 976 4.12 -22.69 -25.83
CA GLU A 976 4.59 -21.35 -26.23
C GLU A 976 3.88 -20.23 -25.45
N LYS A 977 2.57 -20.36 -25.16
CA LYS A 977 1.83 -19.39 -24.34
C LYS A 977 2.38 -19.39 -22.91
N ASP A 978 2.32 -20.51 -22.23
CA ASP A 978 2.53 -20.60 -20.78
C ASP A 978 4.02 -20.77 -20.39
N ARG A 979 4.94 -20.55 -21.36
CA ARG A 979 6.41 -20.58 -21.22
C ARG A 979 6.98 -21.93 -20.75
N VAL A 980 6.36 -23.02 -21.18
CA VAL A 980 6.77 -24.38 -20.81
C VAL A 980 7.70 -24.97 -21.87
N ASN A 981 8.95 -25.25 -21.49
CA ASN A 981 9.88 -25.99 -22.33
C ASN A 981 9.64 -27.50 -22.20
N ILE A 982 8.99 -28.11 -23.19
CA ILE A 982 8.65 -29.55 -23.22
C ILE A 982 9.64 -30.28 -24.15
N PRO A 983 10.59 -31.07 -23.64
CA PRO A 983 11.58 -31.77 -24.47
C PRO A 983 10.93 -32.73 -25.47
N GLY A 984 11.39 -32.71 -26.72
CA GLY A 984 10.92 -33.63 -27.76
C GLY A 984 9.48 -33.40 -28.25
N LEU A 985 8.84 -32.29 -27.88
CA LEU A 985 7.56 -31.85 -28.42
C LEU A 985 7.71 -31.39 -29.90
N PRO A 986 6.88 -31.87 -30.84
CA PRO A 986 6.87 -31.37 -32.21
C PRO A 986 6.53 -29.87 -32.29
N LYS A 987 7.05 -29.18 -33.32
CA LYS A 987 6.54 -27.85 -33.67
C LYS A 987 5.05 -27.95 -34.06
N GLY A 988 4.32 -26.87 -33.76
CA GLY A 988 2.94 -26.66 -34.21
C GLY A 988 2.91 -25.76 -35.45
N ASP A 989 3.68 -26.17 -36.46
CA ASP A 989 3.82 -25.54 -37.78
C ASP A 989 3.17 -26.47 -38.82
#